data_AF-A0A928XF70-F1
#
_entry.id   AF-A0A928XF70-F1
#
_cell.length_a   1.000
_cell.length_b   1.000
_cell.length_c   1.000
_cell.angle_alpha   90.00
_cell.angle_beta   90.00
_cell.angle_gamma   90.00
#
_symmetry.space_group_name_H-M   'P 1'
#
loop_
_entity.id
_entity.type
_entity.pdbx_description
1 polymer ?
#
loop_
_entity_poly.entity_id
_entity_poly.type
_entity_poly.pdbx_seq_one_letter_code
_entity_poly.pdbx_strand_id
1 'polypeptide(L)'
;MKKHIRLVLWATILGGIASLWILVQAQAQSNEQGGGRIDAFTFYIPYPADILDDQFETALSDAPPDRPPSLIDNDIITLISIALDREGSVIYYDHWEDGYESNLSQPTQASTQIWGDNNPANGIPPGFTTDLLATPGTSQDDVITLRNTVALPRDPGAFFYDGGDLLTSEGGAIAVTLSFWTADPGPGPLFMDAWELYPTNRWGARYRVPVGEDLAGTGPNQRLGFDIVGLNIQAVTDNTSVQIDLDNSGDFETTVTLDQGEQFTRLGTEGPPGSNSVLAGANIRASNPVQVHIFTGNPASRYEARGYTIVPVDQLTSDYLAPRSSDGDFWLFNPGDDDLEVRVQTAITGTETIIVPADSTIKYPSVGLSAATGMRFTATDGRPFSVLAAFDENDVQDWGYALLPFNRLATQALIGLGLGNVREPPTNNQSRIYVTAVEETTIFVDYDNDGNVDAEFDVSPLSETFITDPEDNDMTGAFLFTSDETPFATVWGQDQDADGALPSLDAGTGIVPLPSLLLQKTFRVAEDADCTGSVTVADAVEFKLQYFSQTINTIHNVVITDNLPASVAYIPNSTQLNGAPIPDNSGGTPFPLDEGGLNVGDIGSMGTGLLTFRVTVNDTGVPIINQAIISSEELPQGSDLVVIFTATDARNPLYQIEQTIIDPADGFVSSGQTVTISLSIANTGSETITEFSLQDSFDPTHLAFQGAVPPPETTAPGQIDWTDLTNTFGDLSPGAVANLTVNLVVLENLPPDLTETSLQAVGSGGRLSDGTILPVCSDVAVLNIKPAQIPTPSPTLTAIPTSTATPKPPDTPPTPPPPSTPAGTPIAVNIPAPTSTVFPVNLLPETGQRETPGTWGMGWSWLFFGAVIAVICWFWRSSQLRN
;
A
#
# COMPACT_ATOMS: atom_id res chain seq x y z
N MET A 1 -58.47 8.00 -0.64
CA MET A 1 -57.56 7.12 -1.40
C MET A 1 -56.69 7.88 -2.40
N LYS A 2 -57.20 8.53 -3.44
CA LYS A 2 -56.36 9.16 -4.50
C LYS A 2 -55.40 10.28 -4.04
N LYS A 3 -55.71 11.05 -2.99
CA LYS A 3 -54.81 12.10 -2.45
C LYS A 3 -53.70 11.56 -1.53
N HIS A 4 -53.93 10.45 -0.83
CA HIS A 4 -52.94 9.85 0.06
C HIS A 4 -51.99 8.89 -0.66
N ILE A 5 -52.46 8.26 -1.75
CA ILE A 5 -51.59 7.50 -2.68
C ILE A 5 -50.56 8.42 -3.33
N ARG A 6 -50.92 9.67 -3.67
CA ARG A 6 -49.97 10.64 -4.23
C ARG A 6 -48.89 11.06 -3.22
N LEU A 7 -49.24 11.29 -1.95
CA LEU A 7 -48.27 11.71 -0.94
C LEU A 7 -47.24 10.60 -0.62
N VAL A 8 -47.69 9.34 -0.59
CA VAL A 8 -46.81 8.17 -0.39
C VAL A 8 -45.93 7.92 -1.62
N LEU A 9 -46.45 8.14 -2.83
CA LEU A 9 -45.68 8.07 -4.08
C LEU A 9 -44.60 9.16 -4.14
N TRP A 10 -44.90 10.38 -3.68
CA TRP A 10 -43.92 11.48 -3.60
C TRP A 10 -42.84 11.21 -2.56
N ALA A 11 -43.18 10.63 -1.40
CA ALA A 11 -42.19 10.29 -0.37
C ALA A 11 -41.27 9.11 -0.76
N THR A 12 -41.77 8.16 -1.54
CA THR A 12 -40.95 7.05 -2.09
C THR A 12 -40.08 7.50 -3.26
N ILE A 13 -40.56 8.43 -4.09
CA ILE A 13 -39.77 9.06 -5.15
C ILE A 13 -38.68 9.98 -4.55
N LEU A 14 -38.98 10.75 -3.50
CA LEU A 14 -37.99 11.58 -2.80
C LEU A 14 -36.95 10.75 -2.03
N GLY A 15 -37.34 9.64 -1.41
CA GLY A 15 -36.41 8.69 -0.80
C GLY A 15 -35.51 7.98 -1.83
N GLY A 16 -36.06 7.61 -2.99
CA GLY A 16 -35.29 7.03 -4.09
C GLY A 16 -34.36 8.03 -4.79
N ILE A 17 -34.75 9.31 -4.88
CA ILE A 17 -33.90 10.38 -5.43
C ILE A 17 -32.79 10.75 -4.44
N ALA A 18 -33.02 10.72 -3.13
CA ALA A 18 -31.96 10.93 -2.13
C ALA A 18 -30.94 9.79 -2.11
N SER A 19 -31.36 8.53 -2.30
CA SER A 19 -30.44 7.39 -2.44
C SER A 19 -29.69 7.38 -3.77
N LEU A 20 -30.31 7.86 -4.86
CA LEU A 20 -29.65 8.05 -6.15
C LEU A 20 -28.70 9.27 -6.14
N TRP A 21 -28.96 10.27 -5.29
CA TRP A 21 -28.05 11.42 -5.08
C TRP A 21 -26.83 11.07 -4.23
N ILE A 22 -26.96 10.14 -3.27
CA ILE A 22 -25.81 9.61 -2.51
C ILE A 22 -24.96 8.68 -3.40
N LEU A 23 -25.59 7.88 -4.27
CA LEU A 23 -24.85 7.07 -5.27
C LEU A 23 -24.15 7.94 -6.33
N VAL A 24 -24.78 9.03 -6.78
CA VAL A 24 -24.19 9.96 -7.77
C VAL A 24 -23.14 10.89 -7.16
N GLN A 25 -23.16 11.16 -5.84
CA GLN A 25 -22.05 11.84 -5.14
C GLN A 25 -20.83 10.93 -4.98
N ALA A 26 -21.00 9.63 -4.76
CA ALA A 26 -19.90 8.66 -4.79
C ALA A 26 -19.30 8.49 -6.20
N GLN A 27 -20.15 8.49 -7.23
CA GLN A 27 -19.76 8.29 -8.64
C GLN A 27 -19.28 9.56 -9.36
N ALA A 28 -19.31 10.72 -8.69
CA ALA A 28 -18.76 11.98 -9.20
C ALA A 28 -17.43 12.35 -8.52
N GLN A 29 -17.15 11.81 -7.32
CA GLN A 29 -15.79 11.81 -6.77
C GLN A 29 -14.87 10.80 -7.49
N SER A 30 -15.43 9.79 -8.18
CA SER A 30 -14.66 8.73 -8.84
C SER A 30 -13.92 9.13 -10.13
N ASN A 31 -13.92 10.42 -10.50
CA ASN A 31 -13.05 10.99 -11.54
C ASN A 31 -12.12 12.08 -10.98
N GLU A 32 -12.10 12.27 -9.67
CA GLU A 32 -11.40 13.37 -9.01
C GLU A 32 -10.14 12.85 -8.28
N GLN A 33 -9.02 13.48 -8.60
CA GLN A 33 -7.77 13.57 -7.83
C GLN A 33 -6.83 12.37 -7.95
N GLY A 34 -6.01 12.42 -9.01
CA GLY A 34 -4.83 11.58 -9.20
C GLY A 34 -3.87 11.69 -8.01
N GLY A 35 -3.96 10.72 -7.11
CA GLY A 35 -3.04 10.47 -6.01
C GLY A 35 -2.88 8.95 -5.81
N GLY A 36 -1.74 8.55 -5.27
CA GLY A 36 -1.63 7.33 -4.48
C GLY A 36 -1.58 5.96 -5.15
N ARG A 37 -0.83 5.74 -6.23
CA ARG A 37 -0.28 4.38 -6.43
C ARG A 37 0.97 4.24 -5.56
N ILE A 38 0.93 3.29 -4.65
CA ILE A 38 2.07 2.86 -3.84
C ILE A 38 2.65 1.64 -4.53
N ASP A 39 3.40 1.84 -5.62
CA ASP A 39 3.92 0.72 -6.42
C ASP A 39 4.82 -0.22 -5.60
N ALA A 40 5.46 0.30 -4.53
CA ALA A 40 6.41 -0.44 -3.72
C ALA A 40 5.84 -1.72 -3.08
N PHE A 41 4.54 -1.76 -2.76
CA PHE A 41 3.85 -2.87 -2.08
C PHE A 41 2.42 -3.09 -2.55
N THR A 42 2.16 -2.85 -3.84
CA THR A 42 0.92 -3.26 -4.49
C THR A 42 1.03 -4.69 -4.99
N PHE A 43 0.01 -5.50 -4.74
CA PHE A 43 -0.14 -6.89 -5.16
C PHE A 43 -1.48 -7.07 -5.87
N TYR A 44 -1.51 -7.88 -6.91
CA TYR A 44 -2.77 -8.43 -7.44
C TYR A 44 -2.84 -9.90 -7.05
N ILE A 45 -4.01 -10.33 -6.57
CA ILE A 45 -4.27 -11.72 -6.27
C ILE A 45 -4.50 -12.44 -7.60
N PRO A 46 -3.70 -13.46 -7.94
CA PRO A 46 -3.82 -14.17 -9.20
C PRO A 46 -4.92 -15.25 -9.13
N TYR A 47 -5.32 -15.76 -10.28
CA TYR A 47 -6.24 -16.89 -10.50
C TYR A 47 -7.65 -16.77 -9.90
N PRO A 48 -8.68 -16.57 -10.74
CA PRO A 48 -10.06 -16.73 -10.31
C PRO A 48 -10.32 -18.21 -10.00
N ALA A 49 -11.23 -18.48 -9.07
CA ALA A 49 -11.48 -19.82 -8.56
C ALA A 49 -11.91 -20.84 -9.64
N ASP A 50 -12.67 -20.41 -10.66
CA ASP A 50 -13.08 -21.25 -11.79
C ASP A 50 -11.90 -21.63 -12.70
N ILE A 51 -10.90 -20.77 -12.83
CA ILE A 51 -9.68 -21.09 -13.58
C ILE A 51 -8.78 -22.06 -12.79
N LEU A 52 -8.74 -21.95 -11.46
CA LEU A 52 -8.05 -22.95 -10.62
C LEU A 52 -8.70 -24.32 -10.78
N ASP A 53 -10.03 -24.36 -10.78
CA ASP A 53 -10.84 -25.55 -11.05
C ASP A 53 -10.50 -26.19 -12.40
N ASP A 54 -10.45 -25.38 -13.47
CA ASP A 54 -10.11 -25.85 -14.82
C ASP A 54 -8.67 -26.41 -14.89
N GLN A 55 -7.70 -25.76 -14.22
CA GLN A 55 -6.32 -26.27 -14.13
C GLN A 55 -6.29 -27.61 -13.39
N PHE A 56 -7.06 -27.69 -12.31
CA PHE A 56 -7.17 -28.87 -11.49
C PHE A 56 -7.79 -30.06 -12.22
N GLU A 57 -8.85 -29.83 -12.99
CA GLU A 57 -9.46 -30.84 -13.84
C GLU A 57 -8.50 -31.28 -14.96
N THR A 58 -7.76 -30.35 -15.56
CA THR A 58 -6.78 -30.65 -16.62
C THR A 58 -5.66 -31.56 -16.11
N ALA A 59 -5.17 -31.32 -14.90
CA ALA A 59 -4.11 -32.14 -14.30
C ALA A 59 -4.57 -33.52 -13.80
N LEU A 60 -5.87 -33.86 -13.86
CA LEU A 60 -6.42 -35.11 -13.31
C LEU A 60 -7.33 -35.89 -14.28
N SER A 61 -7.35 -35.50 -15.55
CA SER A 61 -8.32 -35.95 -16.55
C SER A 61 -8.25 -37.45 -16.91
N ASP A 62 -7.09 -38.10 -16.73
CA ASP A 62 -6.84 -39.52 -17.05
C ASP A 62 -6.82 -40.44 -15.80
N ALA A 63 -7.28 -39.95 -14.64
CA ALA A 63 -7.17 -40.67 -13.39
C ALA A 63 -7.93 -42.04 -13.38
N PRO A 64 -7.50 -43.03 -12.57
CA PRO A 64 -8.00 -44.40 -12.60
C PRO A 64 -9.54 -44.55 -12.47
N PRO A 65 -10.16 -45.59 -13.08
CA PRO A 65 -11.63 -45.76 -13.15
C PRO A 65 -12.35 -45.96 -11.80
N ASP A 66 -11.61 -46.15 -10.71
CA ASP A 66 -12.15 -46.27 -9.34
C ASP A 66 -12.16 -44.94 -8.58
N ARG A 67 -11.86 -43.81 -9.26
CA ARG A 67 -11.94 -42.46 -8.69
C ARG A 67 -13.40 -42.07 -8.46
N PRO A 68 -13.75 -41.43 -7.33
CA PRO A 68 -15.05 -40.78 -7.20
C PRO A 68 -15.21 -39.73 -8.31
N PRO A 69 -16.30 -39.75 -9.10
CA PRO A 69 -16.54 -38.70 -10.09
C PRO A 69 -16.72 -37.39 -9.32
N SER A 70 -15.86 -36.42 -9.63
CA SER A 70 -15.71 -35.10 -9.01
C SER A 70 -15.24 -35.05 -7.54
N LEU A 71 -13.92 -34.85 -7.37
CA LEU A 71 -13.39 -34.13 -6.20
C LEU A 71 -13.62 -32.60 -6.34
N ILE A 72 -13.94 -32.18 -7.56
CA ILE A 72 -13.92 -30.80 -8.05
C ILE A 72 -15.27 -30.62 -8.76
N ASP A 73 -16.22 -29.92 -8.17
CA ASP A 73 -17.49 -29.63 -8.88
C ASP A 73 -18.33 -28.53 -8.25
N ASN A 74 -18.02 -28.08 -7.04
CA ASN A 74 -18.89 -27.13 -6.36
C ASN A 74 -18.14 -25.95 -5.75
N ASP A 75 -17.00 -26.15 -5.08
CA ASP A 75 -16.31 -25.03 -4.42
C ASP A 75 -14.77 -25.21 -4.35
N ILE A 76 -14.06 -24.09 -4.50
CA ILE A 76 -12.64 -23.95 -4.21
C ILE A 76 -12.47 -23.15 -2.93
N ILE A 77 -11.55 -23.57 -2.07
CA ILE A 77 -11.11 -22.77 -0.92
C ILE A 77 -9.93 -21.92 -1.37
N THR A 78 -10.02 -20.62 -1.15
CA THR A 78 -8.90 -19.67 -1.28
C THR A 78 -8.50 -19.18 0.11
N LEU A 79 -7.20 -19.02 0.31
CA LEU A 79 -6.59 -18.52 1.53
C LEU A 79 -5.53 -17.49 1.14
N ILE A 80 -5.76 -16.21 1.45
CA ILE A 80 -4.75 -15.17 1.31
C ILE A 80 -4.22 -14.87 2.72
N SER A 81 -2.94 -15.08 2.93
CA SER A 81 -2.25 -14.74 4.17
C SER A 81 -1.38 -13.51 3.96
N ILE A 82 -1.52 -12.53 4.85
CA ILE A 82 -0.80 -11.25 4.82
C ILE A 82 -0.10 -11.08 6.16
N ALA A 83 1.21 -11.29 6.20
CA ALA A 83 2.03 -11.07 7.39
C ALA A 83 2.63 -9.66 7.36
N LEU A 84 2.61 -9.00 8.51
CA LEU A 84 3.12 -7.64 8.71
C LEU A 84 4.18 -7.63 9.82
N ASP A 85 5.22 -6.82 9.63
CA ASP A 85 6.31 -6.66 10.60
C ASP A 85 6.38 -5.26 11.22
N ARG A 86 5.54 -4.33 10.73
CA ARG A 86 5.74 -2.91 10.98
C ARG A 86 4.52 -2.22 11.54
N GLU A 87 4.65 -1.68 12.75
CA GLU A 87 3.66 -0.82 13.39
C GLU A 87 3.32 0.38 12.49
N GLY A 88 2.01 0.70 12.42
CA GLY A 88 1.49 1.81 11.62
C GLY A 88 1.42 1.50 10.12
N SER A 89 1.56 0.23 9.72
CA SER A 89 1.21 -0.20 8.37
C SER A 89 -0.30 -0.06 8.14
N VAL A 90 -0.66 0.50 7.00
CA VAL A 90 -2.04 0.64 6.53
C VAL A 90 -2.19 -0.20 5.27
N ILE A 91 -3.21 -1.05 5.23
CA ILE A 91 -3.54 -1.90 4.10
C ILE A 91 -4.79 -1.37 3.42
N TYR A 92 -4.71 -1.16 2.11
CA TYR A 92 -5.85 -0.88 1.24
C TYR A 92 -6.17 -2.16 0.48
N TYR A 93 -7.38 -2.69 0.68
CA TYR A 93 -7.85 -3.90 0.02
C TYR A 93 -9.04 -3.54 -0.86
N ASP A 94 -8.89 -3.76 -2.16
CA ASP A 94 -9.85 -3.37 -3.18
C ASP A 94 -10.34 -4.58 -3.97
N HIS A 95 -11.64 -4.63 -4.13
CA HIS A 95 -12.34 -5.75 -4.74
C HIS A 95 -12.51 -5.52 -6.24
N TRP A 96 -12.31 -6.55 -7.06
CA TRP A 96 -12.39 -6.38 -8.52
C TRP A 96 -13.83 -6.32 -9.04
N GLU A 97 -14.81 -6.82 -8.29
CA GLU A 97 -16.18 -7.06 -8.76
C GLU A 97 -16.95 -5.79 -9.12
N ASP A 98 -16.59 -4.64 -8.55
CA ASP A 98 -17.13 -3.32 -8.92
C ASP A 98 -16.13 -2.42 -9.65
N GLY A 99 -15.05 -3.00 -10.15
CA GLY A 99 -13.92 -2.30 -10.77
C GLY A 99 -12.98 -1.72 -9.72
N TYR A 100 -11.72 -1.47 -10.11
CA TYR A 100 -10.75 -0.92 -9.17
C TYR A 100 -10.96 0.57 -8.89
N GLU A 101 -10.55 0.98 -7.70
CA GLU A 101 -10.45 2.37 -7.30
C GLU A 101 -9.51 3.13 -8.24
N SER A 102 -9.96 4.28 -8.71
CA SER A 102 -9.10 5.21 -9.46
C SER A 102 -7.95 5.77 -8.60
N ASN A 103 -8.14 5.81 -7.28
CA ASN A 103 -7.17 6.24 -6.28
C ASN A 103 -7.35 5.42 -4.99
N LEU A 104 -6.55 4.37 -4.83
CA LEU A 104 -6.60 3.51 -3.65
C LEU A 104 -6.31 4.24 -2.33
N SER A 105 -5.55 5.35 -2.34
CA SER A 105 -5.28 6.11 -1.12
C SER A 105 -6.44 7.01 -0.66
N GLN A 106 -7.48 7.14 -1.49
CA GLN A 106 -8.70 7.90 -1.22
C GLN A 106 -9.92 7.15 -1.79
N PRO A 107 -10.22 5.94 -1.29
CA PRO A 107 -11.23 5.09 -1.87
C PRO A 107 -12.63 5.72 -1.77
N THR A 108 -13.44 5.49 -2.80
CA THR A 108 -14.81 6.00 -2.95
C THR A 108 -15.86 4.87 -2.94
N GLN A 109 -15.44 3.66 -3.28
CA GLN A 109 -16.23 2.44 -3.30
C GLN A 109 -16.37 1.91 -1.87
N ALA A 110 -17.56 1.43 -1.56
CA ALA A 110 -17.84 0.87 -0.22
C ALA A 110 -17.34 -0.56 -0.05
N SER A 111 -16.95 -1.21 -1.15
CA SER A 111 -16.32 -2.54 -1.18
C SER A 111 -14.87 -2.47 -0.73
N THR A 112 -14.15 -1.41 -1.11
CA THR A 112 -12.77 -1.18 -0.71
C THR A 112 -12.67 -0.95 0.80
N GLN A 113 -11.74 -1.65 1.43
CA GLN A 113 -11.50 -1.55 2.87
C GLN A 113 -10.11 -0.98 3.15
N ILE A 114 -10.02 -0.21 4.23
CA ILE A 114 -8.76 0.28 4.77
C ILE A 114 -8.57 -0.40 6.13
N TRP A 115 -7.40 -0.98 6.36
CA TRP A 115 -7.05 -1.66 7.60
C TRP A 115 -5.80 -1.04 8.22
N GLY A 116 -5.80 -0.84 9.54
CA GLY A 116 -4.67 -0.35 10.32
C GLY A 116 -4.58 1.17 10.48
N ASP A 117 -5.58 1.94 10.01
CA ASP A 117 -5.62 3.40 10.15
C ASP A 117 -6.36 3.88 11.42
N ASN A 118 -6.81 2.93 12.26
CA ASN A 118 -7.58 3.12 13.49
C ASN A 118 -8.96 3.75 13.23
N ASN A 119 -9.56 3.47 12.08
CA ASN A 119 -10.88 3.95 11.71
C ASN A 119 -11.80 2.78 11.33
N PRO A 120 -12.51 2.15 12.28
CA PRO A 120 -13.37 1.00 11.98
C PRO A 120 -14.57 1.30 11.05
N ALA A 121 -14.76 2.55 10.62
CA ALA A 121 -15.82 2.93 9.68
C ALA A 121 -15.48 2.62 8.21
N ASN A 122 -14.21 2.47 7.85
CA ASN A 122 -13.75 2.13 6.49
C ASN A 122 -13.20 0.69 6.37
N GLY A 123 -13.19 -0.08 7.47
CA GLY A 123 -12.80 -1.48 7.45
C GLY A 123 -12.34 -1.94 8.83
N ILE A 124 -12.42 -3.26 9.06
CA ILE A 124 -11.62 -3.94 10.09
C ILE A 124 -11.16 -5.25 9.41
N PRO A 125 -9.88 -5.60 9.48
CA PRO A 125 -9.39 -6.81 8.85
C PRO A 125 -10.12 -8.05 9.39
N PRO A 126 -10.49 -9.03 8.54
CA PRO A 126 -11.14 -10.24 9.00
C PRO A 126 -10.35 -10.97 10.08
N GLY A 127 -11.04 -11.36 11.16
CA GLY A 127 -10.41 -11.97 12.33
C GLY A 127 -10.09 -10.97 13.45
N PHE A 128 -10.08 -9.67 13.18
CA PHE A 128 -9.67 -8.64 14.13
C PHE A 128 -10.86 -7.98 14.83
N THR A 129 -10.60 -7.43 16.02
CA THR A 129 -11.60 -6.67 16.80
C THR A 129 -11.38 -5.15 16.77
N THR A 130 -10.19 -4.72 16.37
CA THR A 130 -9.80 -3.32 16.22
C THR A 130 -9.13 -3.12 14.88
N ASP A 131 -9.20 -1.89 14.37
CA ASP A 131 -8.53 -1.51 13.14
C ASP A 131 -7.09 -1.04 13.41
N LEU A 132 -6.30 -1.88 14.06
CA LEU A 132 -4.90 -1.64 14.41
C LEU A 132 -4.11 -2.88 14.02
N LEU A 133 -2.98 -2.68 13.36
CA LEU A 133 -2.09 -3.73 12.87
C LEU A 133 -0.71 -3.61 13.48
N ALA A 134 0.00 -4.73 13.67
CA ALA A 134 1.39 -4.78 14.15
C ALA A 134 1.60 -4.02 15.47
N THR A 135 0.73 -4.26 16.46
CA THR A 135 0.79 -3.56 17.75
C THR A 135 1.76 -4.29 18.69
N PRO A 136 2.82 -3.63 19.20
CA PRO A 136 3.82 -4.30 20.03
C PRO A 136 3.21 -4.96 21.29
N GLY A 137 3.50 -6.26 21.49
CA GLY A 137 3.13 -7.02 22.68
C GLY A 137 1.68 -7.53 22.72
N THR A 138 0.98 -7.59 21.59
CA THR A 138 -0.30 -8.31 21.45
C THR A 138 -0.09 -9.63 20.72
N SER A 139 -0.27 -10.75 21.41
CA SER A 139 0.03 -12.12 20.94
C SER A 139 -0.95 -12.69 19.90
N GLN A 140 -1.52 -11.88 18.99
CA GLN A 140 -2.54 -12.40 18.05
C GLN A 140 -2.75 -11.65 16.71
N ASP A 141 -2.14 -10.49 16.45
CA ASP A 141 -2.72 -9.54 15.47
C ASP A 141 -1.77 -9.09 14.32
N ASP A 142 -0.76 -9.89 13.97
CA ASP A 142 0.26 -9.50 12.95
C ASP A 142 0.12 -10.25 11.61
N VAL A 143 -0.90 -11.11 11.52
CA VAL A 143 -1.26 -11.86 10.29
C VAL A 143 -2.75 -11.68 9.98
N ILE A 144 -3.05 -11.16 8.80
CA ILE A 144 -4.42 -11.11 8.26
C ILE A 144 -4.64 -12.36 7.42
N THR A 145 -5.62 -13.18 7.81
CA THR A 145 -5.98 -14.41 7.11
C THR A 145 -7.35 -14.29 6.45
N LEU A 146 -7.37 -14.25 5.13
CA LEU A 146 -8.58 -14.12 4.32
C LEU A 146 -8.92 -15.48 3.71
N ARG A 147 -9.87 -16.20 4.32
CA ARG A 147 -10.30 -17.52 3.87
C ARG A 147 -11.70 -17.46 3.26
N ASN A 148 -11.84 -17.87 2.01
CA ASN A 148 -13.13 -17.98 1.32
C ASN A 148 -13.39 -19.39 0.82
N THR A 149 -14.68 -19.76 0.79
CA THR A 149 -15.17 -20.92 0.03
C THR A 149 -15.95 -20.35 -1.15
N VAL A 150 -15.37 -20.48 -2.34
CA VAL A 150 -15.84 -19.87 -3.57
C VAL A 150 -16.59 -20.91 -4.39
N ALA A 151 -17.90 -20.71 -4.53
CA ALA A 151 -18.75 -21.60 -5.31
C ALA A 151 -18.51 -21.43 -6.81
N LEU A 152 -18.62 -22.54 -7.55
CA LEU A 152 -18.35 -22.61 -8.98
C LEU A 152 -19.63 -22.81 -9.82
N PRO A 153 -19.73 -22.18 -11.01
CA PRO A 153 -18.79 -21.19 -11.54
C PRO A 153 -18.78 -19.92 -10.68
N ARG A 154 -17.61 -19.27 -10.61
CA ARG A 154 -17.41 -18.04 -9.82
C ARG A 154 -18.41 -16.97 -10.22
N ASP A 155 -19.27 -16.55 -9.29
CA ASP A 155 -20.26 -15.47 -9.51
C ASP A 155 -19.58 -14.10 -9.45
N PRO A 156 -19.36 -13.39 -10.57
CA PRO A 156 -18.62 -12.12 -10.58
C PRO A 156 -19.35 -10.97 -9.86
N GLY A 157 -20.59 -11.17 -9.39
CA GLY A 157 -21.32 -10.18 -8.58
C GLY A 157 -21.21 -10.40 -7.07
N ALA A 158 -20.55 -11.46 -6.62
CA ALA A 158 -20.34 -11.77 -5.21
C ALA A 158 -18.94 -11.34 -4.77
N PHE A 159 -18.84 -10.52 -3.72
CA PHE A 159 -17.57 -10.06 -3.18
C PHE A 159 -16.93 -11.16 -2.31
N PHE A 160 -15.75 -11.62 -2.73
CA PHE A 160 -14.88 -12.53 -1.97
C PHE A 160 -13.47 -11.95 -1.90
N TYR A 161 -12.64 -12.41 -0.95
CA TYR A 161 -11.21 -12.15 -0.98
C TYR A 161 -10.56 -13.23 -1.86
N ASP A 162 -10.41 -12.94 -3.15
CA ASP A 162 -9.97 -13.93 -4.13
C ASP A 162 -9.25 -13.35 -5.35
N GLY A 163 -9.01 -14.21 -6.34
CA GLY A 163 -8.26 -13.85 -7.55
C GLY A 163 -8.95 -12.74 -8.34
N GLY A 164 -8.18 -11.71 -8.66
CA GLY A 164 -8.66 -10.45 -9.20
C GLY A 164 -8.50 -9.30 -8.20
N ASP A 165 -8.53 -9.54 -6.90
CA ASP A 165 -8.43 -8.45 -5.93
C ASP A 165 -7.08 -7.74 -5.94
N LEU A 166 -7.09 -6.50 -5.46
CA LEU A 166 -5.95 -5.59 -5.42
C LEU A 166 -5.66 -5.21 -3.97
N LEU A 167 -4.42 -5.44 -3.55
CA LEU A 167 -3.93 -5.16 -2.20
C LEU A 167 -2.79 -4.18 -2.28
N THR A 168 -2.75 -3.18 -1.40
CA THR A 168 -1.61 -2.27 -1.28
C THR A 168 -1.28 -1.96 0.17
N SER A 169 0.01 -1.96 0.53
CA SER A 169 0.49 -1.55 1.85
C SER A 169 1.15 -0.17 1.83
N GLU A 170 0.71 0.74 2.69
CA GLU A 170 1.44 1.94 3.09
C GLU A 170 2.14 1.68 4.43
N GLY A 171 3.43 2.02 4.54
CA GLY A 171 4.11 2.04 5.83
C GLY A 171 5.09 0.90 6.09
N GLY A 172 5.27 -0.04 5.15
CA GLY A 172 6.29 -1.09 5.25
C GLY A 172 6.12 -2.18 4.18
N ALA A 173 7.03 -3.14 4.16
CA ALA A 173 6.81 -4.36 3.39
C ALA A 173 5.91 -5.33 4.15
N ILE A 174 5.21 -6.15 3.37
CA ILE A 174 4.39 -7.26 3.84
C ILE A 174 4.78 -8.52 3.07
N ALA A 175 4.58 -9.68 3.68
CA ALA A 175 4.68 -10.97 2.99
C ALA A 175 3.25 -11.45 2.67
N VAL A 176 3.01 -11.76 1.40
CA VAL A 176 1.68 -12.19 0.92
C VAL A 176 1.80 -13.55 0.26
N THR A 177 0.98 -14.49 0.72
CA THR A 177 0.88 -15.84 0.15
C THR A 177 -0.57 -16.14 -0.21
N LEU A 178 -0.81 -16.58 -1.45
CA LEU A 178 -2.07 -17.17 -1.85
C LEU A 178 -1.93 -18.70 -1.76
N SER A 179 -2.85 -19.36 -1.07
CA SER A 179 -3.00 -20.81 -1.09
C SER A 179 -4.43 -21.18 -1.44
N PHE A 180 -4.60 -22.34 -2.09
CA PHE A 180 -5.91 -22.78 -2.56
C PHE A 180 -5.98 -24.30 -2.61
N TRP A 181 -7.18 -24.85 -2.44
CA TRP A 181 -7.46 -26.29 -2.55
C TRP A 181 -8.96 -26.55 -2.75
N THR A 182 -9.32 -27.77 -3.13
CA THR A 182 -10.73 -28.17 -3.29
C THR A 182 -11.48 -28.24 -1.96
N ALA A 183 -12.73 -27.79 -1.90
CA ALA A 183 -13.50 -27.74 -0.64
C ALA A 183 -13.91 -29.11 -0.06
N ASP A 184 -14.06 -30.14 -0.90
CA ASP A 184 -14.23 -31.53 -0.47
C ASP A 184 -13.00 -32.36 -0.86
N PRO A 185 -11.87 -32.20 -0.14
CA PRO A 185 -10.61 -32.78 -0.55
C PRO A 185 -10.53 -34.30 -0.30
N GLY A 186 -11.66 -34.96 -0.02
CA GLY A 186 -11.71 -36.40 0.26
C GLY A 186 -10.79 -36.80 1.43
N PRO A 187 -9.69 -37.56 1.20
CA PRO A 187 -8.77 -37.98 2.25
C PRO A 187 -7.84 -36.87 2.80
N GLY A 188 -7.85 -35.66 2.22
CA GLY A 188 -7.03 -34.51 2.65
C GLY A 188 -6.68 -33.58 1.48
N PRO A 189 -6.17 -32.37 1.74
CA PRO A 189 -5.79 -31.40 0.70
C PRO A 189 -4.54 -31.88 -0.07
N LEU A 190 -4.73 -32.96 -0.83
CA LEU A 190 -3.79 -33.60 -1.77
C LEU A 190 -3.68 -32.83 -3.09
N PHE A 191 -4.45 -31.75 -3.19
CA PHE A 191 -4.49 -30.90 -4.36
C PHE A 191 -4.63 -29.49 -3.87
N MET A 192 -3.50 -29.03 -3.37
CA MET A 192 -3.31 -27.75 -2.77
C MET A 192 -2.07 -27.14 -3.41
N ASP A 193 -1.99 -25.82 -3.38
CA ASP A 193 -0.77 -25.15 -3.72
C ASP A 193 -0.64 -23.87 -2.90
N ALA A 194 0.55 -23.29 -2.95
CA ALA A 194 0.82 -21.98 -2.40
C ALA A 194 1.74 -21.18 -3.31
N TRP A 195 1.37 -19.94 -3.59
CA TRP A 195 2.21 -18.96 -4.28
C TRP A 195 2.59 -17.82 -3.37
N GLU A 196 3.89 -17.59 -3.28
CA GLU A 196 4.41 -16.35 -2.76
C GLU A 196 4.21 -15.24 -3.79
N LEU A 197 3.56 -14.16 -3.38
CA LEU A 197 3.26 -13.05 -4.27
C LEU A 197 4.36 -12.00 -4.18
N TYR A 198 4.70 -11.44 -5.34
CA TYR A 198 5.67 -10.36 -5.46
C TYR A 198 4.92 -9.04 -5.63
N PRO A 199 5.37 -7.95 -4.97
CA PRO A 199 4.83 -6.64 -5.26
C PRO A 199 5.10 -6.25 -6.72
N THR A 200 4.22 -5.42 -7.28
CA THR A 200 4.23 -5.07 -8.71
C THR A 200 5.52 -4.37 -9.17
N ASN A 201 6.26 -3.72 -8.26
CA ASN A 201 7.59 -3.17 -8.55
C ASN A 201 8.66 -4.24 -8.84
N ARG A 202 8.39 -5.52 -8.55
CA ARG A 202 9.22 -6.68 -8.90
C ARG A 202 8.72 -7.42 -10.13
N TRP A 203 7.69 -6.93 -10.80
CA TRP A 203 7.22 -7.52 -12.05
C TRP A 203 8.04 -7.00 -13.23
N GLY A 204 8.02 -7.74 -14.34
CA GLY A 204 8.77 -7.37 -15.53
C GLY A 204 7.98 -7.64 -16.80
N ALA A 205 8.59 -7.33 -17.94
CA ALA A 205 7.93 -7.44 -19.25
C ALA A 205 8.39 -8.66 -20.06
N ARG A 206 9.33 -9.47 -19.54
CA ARG A 206 9.93 -10.59 -20.26
C ARG A 206 10.13 -11.78 -19.35
N TYR A 207 9.61 -12.94 -19.75
CA TYR A 207 9.74 -14.19 -19.01
C TYR A 207 10.16 -15.34 -19.94
N ARG A 208 10.88 -16.31 -19.38
CA ARG A 208 11.20 -17.59 -20.01
C ARG A 208 10.78 -18.71 -19.07
N VAL A 209 9.95 -19.62 -19.54
CA VAL A 209 9.41 -20.72 -18.73
C VAL A 209 10.48 -21.83 -18.63
N PRO A 210 10.95 -22.22 -17.43
CA PRO A 210 12.06 -23.15 -17.27
C PRO A 210 11.69 -24.62 -17.52
N VAL A 211 10.41 -24.97 -17.47
CA VAL A 211 9.90 -26.33 -17.62
C VAL A 211 8.76 -26.36 -18.62
N GLY A 212 8.48 -27.53 -19.20
CA GLY A 212 7.45 -27.69 -20.22
C GLY A 212 7.09 -29.14 -20.48
N GLU A 213 6.05 -29.36 -21.27
CA GLU A 213 5.50 -30.69 -21.59
C GLU A 213 6.50 -31.55 -22.40
N ASP A 214 7.49 -30.94 -23.06
CA ASP A 214 8.59 -31.65 -23.72
C ASP A 214 9.54 -32.36 -22.75
N LEU A 215 9.51 -31.97 -21.48
CA LEU A 215 10.24 -32.62 -20.39
C LEU A 215 9.42 -33.75 -19.73
N ALA A 216 8.22 -34.06 -20.22
CA ALA A 216 7.44 -35.17 -19.70
C ALA A 216 8.12 -36.54 -19.94
N GLY A 217 8.19 -37.39 -18.91
CA GLY A 217 8.68 -38.78 -19.05
C GLY A 217 9.56 -39.29 -17.90
N THR A 218 10.36 -40.33 -18.19
CA THR A 218 11.21 -41.04 -17.19
C THR A 218 12.69 -41.07 -17.58
N GLY A 219 13.06 -40.33 -18.62
CA GLY A 219 14.45 -40.13 -19.04
C GLY A 219 15.26 -39.26 -18.06
N PRO A 220 16.58 -39.12 -18.29
CA PRO A 220 17.48 -38.42 -17.38
C PRO A 220 17.18 -36.92 -17.19
N ASN A 221 16.52 -36.28 -18.18
CA ASN A 221 16.06 -34.89 -18.12
C ASN A 221 14.54 -34.85 -18.33
N GLN A 222 13.81 -35.81 -17.76
CA GLN A 222 12.36 -35.89 -17.89
C GLN A 222 11.71 -36.24 -16.55
N ARG A 223 10.42 -35.89 -16.43
CA ARG A 223 9.60 -36.12 -15.25
C ARG A 223 8.12 -36.24 -15.62
N LEU A 224 7.40 -37.17 -14.98
CA LEU A 224 5.96 -37.37 -15.24
C LEU A 224 5.10 -36.19 -14.72
N GLY A 225 5.52 -35.51 -13.65
CA GLY A 225 4.87 -34.28 -13.16
C GLY A 225 4.82 -33.10 -14.15
N PHE A 226 5.39 -33.22 -15.35
CA PHE A 226 5.32 -32.21 -16.41
C PHE A 226 4.49 -32.66 -17.61
N ASP A 227 3.70 -33.72 -17.50
CA ASP A 227 2.75 -34.12 -18.56
C ASP A 227 1.73 -33.01 -18.88
N ILE A 228 1.44 -32.14 -17.91
CA ILE A 228 0.65 -30.91 -18.08
C ILE A 228 1.47 -29.72 -17.57
N VAL A 229 1.59 -28.67 -18.39
CA VAL A 229 2.18 -27.39 -17.97
C VAL A 229 1.28 -26.24 -18.42
N GLY A 230 0.75 -25.51 -17.44
CA GLY A 230 -0.08 -24.32 -17.62
C GLY A 230 0.63 -23.04 -17.20
N LEU A 231 0.11 -21.91 -17.69
CA LEU A 231 0.59 -20.57 -17.36
C LEU A 231 -0.58 -19.69 -16.95
N ASN A 232 -0.37 -18.80 -15.98
CA ASN A 232 -1.24 -17.65 -15.73
C ASN A 232 -0.41 -16.39 -15.79
N ILE A 233 -0.94 -15.38 -16.50
CA ILE A 233 -0.26 -14.11 -16.75
C ILE A 233 -1.22 -13.00 -16.36
N GLN A 234 -0.84 -12.13 -15.43
CA GLN A 234 -1.69 -11.03 -14.95
C GLN A 234 -1.02 -9.67 -15.16
N ALA A 235 -1.78 -8.68 -15.64
CA ALA A 235 -1.26 -7.37 -15.99
C ALA A 235 -1.44 -6.33 -14.88
N VAL A 236 -0.47 -5.42 -14.78
CA VAL A 236 -0.48 -4.33 -13.79
C VAL A 236 -1.20 -3.07 -14.26
N THR A 237 -1.32 -2.89 -15.57
CA THR A 237 -1.85 -1.66 -16.21
C THR A 237 -2.73 -2.01 -17.39
N ASP A 238 -3.68 -1.12 -17.68
CA ASP A 238 -4.55 -1.22 -18.84
C ASP A 238 -3.80 -1.36 -20.18
N ASN A 239 -4.47 -1.98 -21.15
CA ASN A 239 -3.98 -2.11 -22.53
C ASN A 239 -2.59 -2.76 -22.63
N THR A 240 -2.26 -3.68 -21.72
CA THR A 240 -0.99 -4.42 -21.74
C THR A 240 -1.06 -5.51 -22.82
N SER A 241 -0.30 -5.33 -23.89
CA SER A 241 -0.19 -6.35 -24.94
C SER A 241 0.81 -7.42 -24.52
N VAL A 242 0.37 -8.67 -24.45
CA VAL A 242 1.20 -9.84 -24.11
C VAL A 242 1.28 -10.75 -25.33
N GLN A 243 2.51 -10.99 -25.81
CA GLN A 243 2.83 -11.92 -26.87
C GLN A 243 3.44 -13.18 -26.27
N ILE A 244 2.97 -14.35 -26.69
CA ILE A 244 3.40 -15.65 -26.14
C ILE A 244 3.82 -16.57 -27.29
N ASP A 245 5.05 -17.05 -27.20
CA ASP A 245 5.65 -18.17 -27.96
C ASP A 245 5.62 -19.37 -27.02
N LEU A 246 4.62 -20.24 -27.19
CA LEU A 246 4.39 -21.36 -26.27
C LEU A 246 5.37 -22.51 -26.49
N ASP A 247 5.77 -22.75 -27.73
CA ASP A 247 6.59 -23.90 -28.13
C ASP A 247 8.07 -23.58 -28.30
N ASN A 248 8.47 -22.36 -27.91
CA ASN A 248 9.83 -21.84 -28.04
C ASN A 248 10.36 -21.97 -29.48
N SER A 249 9.48 -21.80 -30.47
CA SER A 249 9.85 -21.86 -31.89
C SER A 249 10.52 -20.57 -32.38
N GLY A 250 10.38 -19.48 -31.62
CA GLY A 250 10.83 -18.14 -31.96
C GLY A 250 9.75 -17.29 -32.67
N ASP A 251 8.62 -17.90 -33.03
CA ASP A 251 7.42 -17.22 -33.50
C ASP A 251 6.47 -16.98 -32.30
N PHE A 252 5.65 -15.92 -32.34
CA PHE A 252 4.69 -15.61 -31.28
C PHE A 252 3.28 -15.88 -31.80
N GLU A 253 2.71 -17.03 -31.47
CA GLU A 253 1.43 -17.50 -32.02
C GLU A 253 0.24 -16.87 -31.30
N THR A 254 0.44 -16.46 -30.03
CA THR A 254 -0.61 -15.88 -29.20
C THR A 254 -0.28 -14.41 -28.92
N THR A 255 -1.29 -13.55 -29.06
CA THR A 255 -1.23 -12.17 -28.58
C THR A 255 -2.56 -11.84 -27.92
N VAL A 256 -2.49 -11.39 -26.67
CA VAL A 256 -3.64 -10.92 -25.90
C VAL A 256 -3.41 -9.48 -25.46
N THR A 257 -4.49 -8.75 -25.22
CA THR A 257 -4.45 -7.45 -24.56
C THR A 257 -5.13 -7.64 -23.23
N LEU A 258 -4.45 -7.28 -22.14
CA LEU A 258 -4.94 -7.38 -20.78
C LEU A 258 -5.07 -5.99 -20.19
N ASP A 259 -6.22 -5.73 -19.56
CA ASP A 259 -6.39 -4.54 -18.75
C ASP A 259 -5.82 -4.73 -17.33
N GLN A 260 -5.81 -3.67 -16.51
CA GLN A 260 -5.31 -3.71 -15.14
C GLN A 260 -5.97 -4.87 -14.37
N GLY A 261 -5.17 -5.69 -13.70
CA GLY A 261 -5.62 -6.86 -12.93
C GLY A 261 -6.19 -8.01 -13.75
N GLU A 262 -6.44 -7.82 -15.05
CA GLU A 262 -6.90 -8.87 -15.95
C GLU A 262 -5.79 -9.90 -16.16
N GLN A 263 -6.20 -11.14 -16.37
CA GLN A 263 -5.32 -12.27 -16.50
C GLN A 263 -5.67 -13.17 -17.68
N PHE A 264 -4.64 -13.75 -18.26
CA PHE A 264 -4.73 -14.78 -19.29
C PHE A 264 -4.16 -16.09 -18.75
N THR A 265 -4.97 -17.14 -18.81
CA THR A 265 -4.53 -18.49 -18.43
C THR A 265 -4.44 -19.39 -19.65
N ARG A 266 -3.28 -20.02 -19.80
CA ARG A 266 -3.07 -21.18 -20.67
C ARG A 266 -3.19 -22.44 -19.81
N LEU A 267 -4.25 -23.22 -20.02
CA LEU A 267 -4.30 -24.60 -19.50
C LEU A 267 -3.28 -25.46 -20.26
N GLY A 268 -2.68 -26.43 -19.58
CA GLY A 268 -1.83 -27.42 -20.25
C GLY A 268 -2.64 -28.32 -21.18
N THR A 269 -1.94 -29.08 -22.00
CA THR A 269 -2.56 -29.92 -23.05
C THR A 269 -2.22 -31.39 -22.87
N GLU A 270 -3.25 -32.23 -22.81
CA GLU A 270 -3.04 -33.68 -22.82
C GLU A 270 -2.46 -34.18 -24.15
N GLY A 271 -1.55 -35.14 -24.03
CA GLY A 271 -0.98 -35.88 -25.14
C GLY A 271 0.38 -35.37 -25.59
N PRO A 272 0.87 -35.81 -26.76
CA PRO A 272 2.21 -35.44 -27.21
C PRO A 272 2.37 -33.93 -27.39
N PRO A 273 3.48 -33.34 -26.93
CA PRO A 273 3.68 -31.90 -27.01
C PRO A 273 3.63 -31.38 -28.46
N GLY A 274 3.04 -30.20 -28.64
CA GLY A 274 2.90 -29.54 -29.93
C GLY A 274 2.92 -28.02 -29.84
N SER A 275 2.55 -27.33 -30.91
CA SER A 275 2.64 -25.84 -30.99
C SER A 275 1.71 -25.08 -30.04
N ASN A 276 0.82 -25.78 -29.34
CA ASN A 276 -0.08 -25.20 -28.34
C ASN A 276 0.32 -25.63 -26.91
N SER A 277 1.32 -26.50 -26.76
CA SER A 277 1.85 -26.93 -25.47
C SER A 277 2.79 -25.87 -24.92
N VAL A 278 2.84 -25.70 -23.60
CA VAL A 278 3.89 -24.90 -22.97
C VAL A 278 5.16 -25.76 -22.96
N LEU A 279 6.15 -25.39 -23.77
CA LEU A 279 7.44 -26.08 -23.82
C LEU A 279 8.50 -25.32 -23.00
N ALA A 280 9.55 -26.04 -22.59
CA ALA A 280 10.68 -25.43 -21.93
C ALA A 280 11.29 -24.35 -22.84
N GLY A 281 11.49 -23.17 -22.25
CA GLY A 281 11.92 -21.97 -22.96
C GLY A 281 10.78 -21.12 -23.53
N ALA A 282 9.49 -21.46 -23.35
CA ALA A 282 8.38 -20.61 -23.80
C ALA A 282 8.63 -19.12 -23.48
N ASN A 283 8.43 -18.25 -24.48
CA ASN A 283 8.81 -16.84 -24.42
C ASN A 283 7.57 -15.95 -24.24
N ILE A 284 7.57 -15.15 -23.18
CA ILE A 284 6.51 -14.17 -22.92
C ILE A 284 7.10 -12.78 -23.03
N ARG A 285 6.47 -11.91 -23.84
CA ARG A 285 6.83 -10.51 -23.99
C ARG A 285 5.61 -9.63 -23.80
N ALA A 286 5.68 -8.70 -22.87
CA ALA A 286 4.63 -7.73 -22.59
C ALA A 286 5.06 -6.29 -22.90
N SER A 287 4.09 -5.41 -23.15
CA SER A 287 4.35 -3.97 -23.29
C SER A 287 4.56 -3.25 -21.95
N ASN A 288 3.99 -3.79 -20.87
CA ASN A 288 4.09 -3.31 -19.50
C ASN A 288 4.37 -4.50 -18.56
N PRO A 289 4.73 -4.27 -17.28
CA PRO A 289 4.99 -5.36 -16.35
C PRO A 289 3.78 -6.29 -16.15
N VAL A 290 4.06 -7.59 -16.06
CA VAL A 290 3.09 -8.66 -15.76
C VAL A 290 3.68 -9.59 -14.71
N GLN A 291 2.86 -10.34 -13.98
CA GLN A 291 3.34 -11.53 -13.25
C GLN A 291 3.04 -12.81 -14.04
N VAL A 292 3.84 -13.86 -13.81
CA VAL A 292 3.69 -15.16 -14.46
C VAL A 292 3.81 -16.28 -13.44
N HIS A 293 2.77 -17.11 -13.36
CA HIS A 293 2.76 -18.35 -12.59
C HIS A 293 2.78 -19.55 -13.53
N ILE A 294 3.40 -20.63 -13.07
CA ILE A 294 3.39 -21.94 -13.73
C ILE A 294 2.60 -22.89 -12.86
N PHE A 295 1.77 -23.69 -13.50
CA PHE A 295 1.12 -24.83 -12.89
C PHE A 295 1.56 -26.09 -13.63
N THR A 296 1.92 -27.15 -12.91
CA THR A 296 2.30 -28.43 -13.50
C THR A 296 1.52 -29.57 -12.87
N GLY A 297 1.32 -30.66 -13.61
CA GLY A 297 0.65 -31.84 -13.09
C GLY A 297 0.79 -33.07 -13.97
N ASN A 298 0.24 -34.18 -13.49
CA ASN A 298 0.29 -35.48 -14.15
C ASN A 298 -1.10 -36.12 -14.20
N PRO A 299 -1.76 -36.13 -15.37
CA PRO A 299 -3.14 -36.61 -15.52
C PRO A 299 -3.27 -38.11 -15.29
N ALA A 300 -2.18 -38.88 -15.34
CA ALA A 300 -2.17 -40.31 -15.02
C ALA A 300 -2.01 -40.59 -13.51
N SER A 301 -1.59 -39.62 -12.71
CA SER A 301 -1.50 -39.72 -11.24
C SER A 301 -2.89 -39.60 -10.60
N ARG A 302 -3.01 -40.01 -9.33
CA ARG A 302 -4.22 -39.75 -8.54
C ARG A 302 -4.26 -38.33 -8.00
N TYR A 303 -3.10 -37.84 -7.58
CA TYR A 303 -2.86 -36.53 -6.98
C TYR A 303 -1.42 -36.18 -7.36
N GLU A 304 -1.24 -35.11 -8.14
CA GLU A 304 0.08 -34.55 -8.46
C GLU A 304 -0.11 -33.16 -9.11
N ALA A 305 0.19 -32.09 -8.39
CA ALA A 305 0.28 -30.73 -8.92
C ALA A 305 1.38 -29.94 -8.24
N ARG A 306 1.92 -28.93 -8.94
CA ARG A 306 2.89 -28.00 -8.37
C ARG A 306 2.76 -26.62 -9.00
N GLY A 307 3.01 -25.61 -8.19
CA GLY A 307 2.90 -24.21 -8.55
C GLY A 307 4.23 -23.50 -8.41
N TYR A 308 4.45 -22.52 -9.29
CA TYR A 308 5.68 -21.74 -9.27
C TYR A 308 5.41 -20.29 -9.62
N THR A 309 5.94 -19.38 -8.80
CA THR A 309 6.08 -17.97 -9.15
C THR A 309 7.44 -17.73 -9.79
N ILE A 310 7.47 -17.36 -11.08
CA ILE A 310 8.75 -17.08 -11.77
C ILE A 310 9.05 -15.59 -11.82
N VAL A 311 10.33 -15.26 -11.79
CA VAL A 311 10.82 -13.87 -11.94
C VAL A 311 11.14 -13.55 -13.40
N PRO A 312 11.06 -12.27 -13.81
CA PRO A 312 11.35 -11.86 -15.18
C PRO A 312 12.85 -12.02 -15.52
N VAL A 313 13.15 -12.09 -16.82
CA VAL A 313 14.50 -12.38 -17.36
C VAL A 313 15.55 -11.36 -16.89
N ASP A 314 15.15 -10.09 -16.71
CA ASP A 314 16.02 -9.02 -16.21
C ASP A 314 16.39 -9.16 -14.71
N GLN A 315 15.70 -10.04 -14.00
CA GLN A 315 15.98 -10.38 -12.60
C GLN A 315 16.71 -11.72 -12.44
N LEU A 316 16.91 -12.47 -13.53
CA LEU A 316 17.74 -13.67 -13.49
C LEU A 316 19.20 -13.32 -13.26
N THR A 317 19.91 -14.19 -12.54
CA THR A 317 21.33 -13.99 -12.25
C THR A 317 22.09 -15.29 -12.44
N SER A 318 23.39 -15.25 -12.14
CA SER A 318 24.29 -16.38 -12.28
C SER A 318 24.44 -17.22 -11.01
N ASP A 319 23.66 -17.00 -9.95
CA ASP A 319 23.90 -17.64 -8.65
C ASP A 319 22.61 -17.83 -7.85
N TYR A 320 22.38 -19.05 -7.35
CA TYR A 320 21.14 -19.46 -6.66
C TYR A 320 21.44 -20.35 -5.46
N LEU A 321 20.56 -20.29 -4.46
CA LEU A 321 20.65 -21.09 -3.23
C LEU A 321 19.34 -21.84 -3.00
N ALA A 322 19.43 -23.16 -2.83
CA ALA A 322 18.31 -24.04 -2.54
C ALA A 322 18.35 -24.48 -1.07
N PRO A 323 17.39 -24.06 -0.23
CA PRO A 323 17.38 -24.39 1.19
C PRO A 323 16.89 -25.80 1.51
N ARG A 324 16.15 -26.42 0.58
CA ARG A 324 15.67 -27.79 0.69
C ARG A 324 16.04 -28.57 -0.55
N SER A 325 16.65 -29.73 -0.38
CA SER A 325 17.02 -30.67 -1.45
C SER A 325 16.63 -32.12 -1.17
N SER A 326 16.20 -32.46 0.04
CA SER A 326 15.57 -33.75 0.35
C SER A 326 14.55 -34.09 -0.74
N ASP A 327 14.66 -35.29 -1.34
CA ASP A 327 13.82 -35.83 -2.44
C ASP A 327 13.56 -34.98 -3.70
N GLY A 328 14.16 -33.78 -3.80
CA GLY A 328 13.88 -32.83 -4.87
C GLY A 328 14.72 -33.01 -6.14
N ASP A 329 14.07 -32.78 -7.28
CA ASP A 329 14.70 -32.54 -8.58
C ASP A 329 14.76 -31.05 -8.89
N PHE A 330 15.89 -30.60 -9.43
CA PHE A 330 16.17 -29.22 -9.79
C PHE A 330 16.28 -29.08 -11.30
N TRP A 331 15.55 -28.12 -11.85
CA TRP A 331 15.42 -27.89 -13.28
C TRP A 331 16.12 -26.59 -13.65
N LEU A 332 17.28 -26.72 -14.28
CA LEU A 332 18.12 -25.59 -14.66
C LEU A 332 17.88 -25.25 -16.12
N PHE A 333 17.36 -24.06 -16.40
CA PHE A 333 17.13 -23.57 -17.75
C PHE A 333 18.14 -22.50 -18.13
N ASN A 334 18.83 -22.71 -19.26
CA ASN A 334 19.76 -21.76 -19.85
C ASN A 334 19.05 -20.94 -20.94
N PRO A 335 18.74 -19.65 -20.72
CA PRO A 335 18.09 -18.82 -21.74
C PRO A 335 19.03 -18.35 -22.86
N GLY A 336 20.33 -18.69 -22.80
CA GLY A 336 21.34 -18.22 -23.73
C GLY A 336 21.54 -19.13 -24.95
N ASP A 337 22.19 -18.57 -25.98
CA ASP A 337 22.45 -19.24 -27.26
C ASP A 337 23.66 -20.19 -27.26
N ASP A 338 24.41 -20.24 -26.14
CA ASP A 338 25.60 -21.08 -25.97
C ASP A 338 25.47 -21.93 -24.69
N ASP A 339 26.06 -23.13 -24.70
CA ASP A 339 26.18 -24.00 -23.52
C ASP A 339 26.66 -23.24 -22.29
N LEU A 340 25.99 -23.43 -21.16
CA LEU A 340 26.28 -22.79 -19.88
C LEU A 340 26.91 -23.79 -18.92
N GLU A 341 28.09 -23.45 -18.41
CA GLU A 341 28.76 -24.25 -17.38
C GLU A 341 28.34 -23.76 -15.98
N VAL A 342 27.63 -24.62 -15.24
CA VAL A 342 27.11 -24.35 -13.90
C VAL A 342 27.86 -25.20 -12.87
N ARG A 343 28.40 -24.54 -11.86
CA ARG A 343 29.01 -25.18 -10.70
C ARG A 343 27.94 -25.45 -9.66
N VAL A 344 27.81 -26.70 -9.23
CA VAL A 344 26.91 -27.10 -8.14
C VAL A 344 27.73 -27.41 -6.90
N GLN A 345 27.36 -26.80 -5.77
CA GLN A 345 28.02 -27.00 -4.48
C GLN A 345 27.03 -27.51 -3.45
N THR A 346 27.42 -28.53 -2.69
CA THR A 346 26.65 -29.08 -1.56
C THR A 346 27.58 -29.35 -0.38
N ALA A 347 27.04 -29.45 0.83
CA ALA A 347 27.83 -29.81 2.01
C ALA A 347 28.30 -31.28 1.97
N ILE A 348 27.60 -32.15 1.24
CA ILE A 348 27.79 -33.61 1.28
C ILE A 348 28.63 -34.17 0.13
N THR A 349 28.47 -33.64 -1.09
CA THR A 349 29.21 -34.09 -2.30
C THR A 349 30.36 -33.16 -2.68
N GLY A 350 30.44 -31.98 -2.06
CA GLY A 350 31.45 -30.97 -2.38
C GLY A 350 31.03 -30.15 -3.59
N THR A 351 31.89 -30.06 -4.60
CA THR A 351 31.67 -29.22 -5.78
C THR A 351 31.81 -30.03 -7.05
N GLU A 352 30.83 -29.91 -7.95
CA GLU A 352 30.86 -30.45 -9.30
C GLU A 352 30.42 -29.41 -10.33
N THR A 353 30.58 -29.76 -11.60
CA THR A 353 30.26 -28.88 -12.72
C THR A 353 29.40 -29.63 -13.73
N ILE A 354 28.29 -29.01 -14.11
CA ILE A 354 27.33 -29.51 -15.09
C ILE A 354 27.23 -28.54 -16.26
N ILE A 355 26.83 -29.05 -17.43
CA ILE A 355 26.63 -28.27 -18.64
C ILE A 355 25.14 -28.23 -18.92
N VAL A 356 24.57 -27.04 -18.92
CA VAL A 356 23.19 -26.76 -19.38
C VAL A 356 23.30 -26.32 -20.84
N PRO A 357 22.86 -27.11 -21.83
CA PRO A 357 23.00 -26.72 -23.24
C PRO A 357 22.27 -25.41 -23.54
N ALA A 358 22.64 -24.77 -24.65
CA ALA A 358 21.96 -23.58 -25.16
C ALA A 358 20.43 -23.78 -25.25
N ASP A 359 19.68 -22.79 -24.81
CA ASP A 359 18.22 -22.74 -24.86
C ASP A 359 17.51 -24.05 -24.45
N SER A 360 17.93 -24.61 -23.33
CA SER A 360 17.46 -25.92 -22.88
C SER A 360 17.44 -26.05 -21.37
N THR A 361 16.70 -27.05 -20.90
CA THR A 361 16.59 -27.40 -19.49
C THR A 361 17.27 -28.74 -19.22
N ILE A 362 17.97 -28.84 -18.08
CA ILE A 362 18.46 -30.12 -17.55
C ILE A 362 17.96 -30.35 -16.14
N LYS A 363 17.88 -31.63 -15.76
CA LYS A 363 17.56 -32.06 -14.41
C LYS A 363 18.84 -32.27 -13.59
N TYR A 364 18.79 -31.88 -12.32
CA TYR A 364 19.83 -32.13 -11.32
C TYR A 364 19.20 -32.56 -9.98
N PRO A 365 19.78 -33.53 -9.25
CA PRO A 365 20.88 -34.38 -9.69
C PRO A 365 20.41 -35.42 -10.71
N SER A 366 21.33 -35.94 -11.53
CA SER A 366 21.00 -37.02 -12.47
C SER A 366 20.61 -38.35 -11.78
N VAL A 367 20.97 -38.48 -10.50
CA VAL A 367 20.57 -39.56 -9.58
C VAL A 367 20.34 -38.88 -8.24
N GLY A 368 19.23 -39.18 -7.56
CA GLY A 368 18.85 -38.55 -6.28
C GLY A 368 19.99 -38.44 -5.27
N LEU A 369 19.93 -37.41 -4.43
CA LEU A 369 20.97 -37.10 -3.45
C LEU A 369 21.10 -38.19 -2.38
N SER A 370 22.32 -38.36 -1.84
CA SER A 370 22.59 -39.37 -0.81
C SER A 370 22.11 -38.97 0.60
N ALA A 371 21.82 -37.69 0.81
CA ALA A 371 21.32 -37.10 2.05
C ALA A 371 20.76 -35.69 1.76
N ALA A 372 19.96 -35.15 2.69
CA ALA A 372 19.50 -33.76 2.68
C ALA A 372 20.67 -32.78 2.83
N THR A 373 20.65 -31.67 2.07
CA THR A 373 21.71 -30.64 2.04
C THR A 373 21.16 -29.35 1.44
N GLY A 374 21.72 -28.20 1.82
CA GLY A 374 21.58 -27.00 0.99
C GLY A 374 22.38 -27.15 -0.30
N MET A 375 21.98 -26.45 -1.36
CA MET A 375 22.71 -26.45 -2.63
C MET A 375 22.91 -25.04 -3.19
N ARG A 376 24.08 -24.78 -3.77
CA ARG A 376 24.35 -23.55 -4.52
C ARG A 376 24.63 -23.87 -5.98
N PHE A 377 23.95 -23.17 -6.88
CA PHE A 377 24.15 -23.25 -8.32
C PHE A 377 24.77 -21.95 -8.82
N THR A 378 25.97 -22.00 -9.39
CA THR A 378 26.68 -20.80 -9.87
C THR A 378 27.15 -20.97 -11.32
N ALA A 379 26.68 -20.15 -12.25
CA ALA A 379 27.22 -20.08 -13.61
C ALA A 379 28.65 -19.53 -13.59
N THR A 380 29.57 -20.27 -14.20
CA THR A 380 31.02 -20.01 -14.11
C THR A 380 31.49 -18.78 -14.88
N ASP A 381 30.71 -18.34 -15.86
CA ASP A 381 30.98 -17.17 -16.70
C ASP A 381 30.12 -15.95 -16.36
N GLY A 382 29.28 -16.05 -15.31
CA GLY A 382 28.41 -14.97 -14.86
C GLY A 382 27.15 -14.74 -15.70
N ARG A 383 26.84 -15.60 -16.68
CA ARG A 383 25.58 -15.49 -17.44
C ARG A 383 24.37 -15.89 -16.59
N PRO A 384 23.21 -15.25 -16.81
CA PRO A 384 21.99 -15.56 -16.08
C PRO A 384 21.36 -16.88 -16.54
N PHE A 385 20.71 -17.58 -15.62
CA PHE A 385 19.91 -18.79 -15.86
C PHE A 385 18.77 -18.86 -14.85
N SER A 386 17.87 -19.84 -14.92
CA SER A 386 16.83 -20.04 -13.90
C SER A 386 16.89 -21.45 -13.33
N VAL A 387 16.41 -21.60 -12.09
CA VAL A 387 16.36 -22.88 -11.39
C VAL A 387 15.00 -23.02 -10.70
N LEU A 388 14.39 -24.19 -10.84
CA LEU A 388 13.13 -24.57 -10.20
C LEU A 388 13.31 -25.90 -9.46
N ALA A 389 12.71 -26.05 -8.28
CA ALA A 389 12.73 -27.28 -7.49
C ALA A 389 11.37 -27.97 -7.55
N ALA A 390 11.35 -29.26 -7.84
CA ALA A 390 10.15 -30.12 -7.81
C ALA A 390 10.39 -31.29 -6.86
N PHE A 391 9.58 -31.39 -5.82
CA PHE A 391 9.68 -32.43 -4.78
C PHE A 391 8.71 -33.57 -5.04
N ASP A 392 9.14 -34.77 -4.60
CA ASP A 392 8.52 -36.11 -4.75
C ASP A 392 8.08 -36.48 -6.18
N GLU A 393 8.38 -37.67 -6.70
CA GLU A 393 7.81 -38.14 -8.00
C GLU A 393 6.56 -39.03 -7.80
N ASN A 394 6.01 -39.09 -6.59
CA ASN A 394 4.88 -39.94 -6.20
C ASN A 394 3.72 -39.12 -5.63
N ASP A 395 2.53 -39.73 -5.55
CA ASP A 395 1.25 -39.11 -5.13
C ASP A 395 1.14 -38.70 -3.63
N VAL A 396 2.21 -38.27 -2.96
CA VAL A 396 2.26 -38.10 -1.49
C VAL A 396 2.69 -36.70 -1.07
N GLN A 397 3.63 -36.06 -1.79
CA GLN A 397 4.24 -34.77 -1.43
C GLN A 397 4.61 -33.94 -2.67
N ASP A 398 3.61 -33.58 -3.44
CA ASP A 398 3.71 -32.85 -4.69
C ASP A 398 3.75 -31.33 -4.45
N TRP A 399 4.94 -30.77 -4.27
CA TRP A 399 5.12 -29.32 -4.25
C TRP A 399 6.44 -28.88 -4.89
N GLY A 400 6.63 -27.57 -5.05
CA GLY A 400 7.84 -27.01 -5.62
C GLY A 400 8.01 -25.52 -5.33
N TYR A 401 9.14 -24.97 -5.76
CA TYR A 401 9.38 -23.51 -5.71
C TYR A 401 10.38 -23.09 -6.79
N ALA A 402 10.29 -21.83 -7.23
CA ALA A 402 11.33 -21.22 -8.05
C ALA A 402 12.45 -20.69 -7.14
N LEU A 403 13.71 -20.97 -7.45
CA LEU A 403 14.81 -20.49 -6.62
C LEU A 403 15.02 -19.00 -6.83
N LEU A 404 15.27 -18.30 -5.74
CA LEU A 404 15.61 -16.89 -5.77
C LEU A 404 17.09 -16.65 -6.06
N PRO A 405 17.42 -15.63 -6.87
CA PRO A 405 18.80 -15.19 -7.08
C PRO A 405 19.52 -14.86 -5.78
N PHE A 406 20.80 -15.23 -5.68
CA PHE A 406 21.62 -15.02 -4.47
C PHE A 406 21.70 -13.54 -4.06
N ASN A 407 21.78 -12.61 -5.02
CA ASN A 407 21.81 -11.16 -4.76
C ASN A 407 20.45 -10.57 -4.35
N ARG A 408 19.39 -11.39 -4.34
CA ARG A 408 18.04 -11.03 -3.86
C ARG A 408 17.75 -11.62 -2.48
N LEU A 409 18.62 -12.50 -1.97
CA LEU A 409 18.53 -12.98 -0.60
C LEU A 409 18.77 -11.82 0.37
N ALA A 410 18.12 -11.89 1.51
CA ALA A 410 18.25 -10.91 2.57
C ALA A 410 18.76 -11.58 3.85
N THR A 411 19.09 -10.76 4.83
CA THR A 411 19.50 -11.17 6.18
C THR A 411 18.29 -11.44 7.08
N GLN A 412 17.09 -11.46 6.49
CA GLN A 412 15.82 -11.62 7.18
C GLN A 412 14.73 -12.16 6.27
N ALA A 413 13.73 -12.80 6.86
CA ALA A 413 12.56 -13.33 6.17
C ALA A 413 11.33 -13.24 7.07
N LEU A 414 10.24 -12.69 6.54
CA LEU A 414 8.92 -12.70 7.13
C LEU A 414 8.11 -13.83 6.49
N ILE A 415 7.58 -14.75 7.29
CA ILE A 415 6.86 -15.91 6.78
C ILE A 415 5.41 -15.54 6.48
N GLY A 416 5.05 -15.47 5.19
CA GLY A 416 3.68 -15.15 4.74
C GLY A 416 2.67 -16.25 5.11
N LEU A 417 3.02 -17.53 4.87
CA LEU A 417 2.23 -18.71 5.28
C LEU A 417 3.18 -19.78 5.81
N GLY A 418 2.85 -20.38 6.95
CA GLY A 418 3.72 -21.29 7.67
C GLY A 418 3.01 -22.43 8.40
N LEU A 419 1.77 -22.77 8.02
CA LEU A 419 0.97 -23.79 8.71
C LEU A 419 1.68 -25.14 8.79
N GLY A 420 1.71 -25.77 9.98
CA GLY A 420 2.29 -27.10 10.14
C GLY A 420 1.43 -28.23 9.60
N ASN A 421 0.11 -28.05 9.50
CA ASN A 421 -0.86 -28.97 8.87
C ASN A 421 -2.23 -28.27 8.68
N VAL A 422 -3.24 -28.98 8.14
CA VAL A 422 -4.57 -28.41 7.81
C VAL A 422 -5.48 -28.08 9.00
N ARG A 423 -5.09 -28.44 10.22
CA ARG A 423 -5.92 -28.19 11.41
C ARG A 423 -5.73 -26.76 11.89
N GLU A 424 -6.77 -26.22 12.53
CA GLU A 424 -6.77 -24.89 13.12
C GLU A 424 -7.03 -25.00 14.65
N PRO A 425 -6.02 -24.77 15.52
CA PRO A 425 -4.61 -24.63 15.18
C PRO A 425 -3.97 -25.96 14.73
N PRO A 426 -2.79 -25.92 14.08
CA PRO A 426 -2.03 -27.12 13.73
C PRO A 426 -1.70 -27.97 14.96
N THR A 427 -1.51 -29.28 14.76
CA THR A 427 -1.24 -30.24 15.86
C THR A 427 0.10 -30.97 15.78
N ASN A 428 0.81 -30.82 14.66
CA ASN A 428 2.13 -31.37 14.37
C ASN A 428 2.78 -30.65 13.17
N ASN A 429 4.07 -30.92 12.95
CA ASN A 429 4.91 -30.31 11.92
C ASN A 429 5.03 -31.18 10.65
N GLN A 430 3.91 -31.36 9.94
CA GLN A 430 3.90 -32.03 8.64
C GLN A 430 4.45 -31.14 7.52
N SER A 431 4.30 -29.82 7.65
CA SER A 431 5.03 -28.83 6.86
C SER A 431 5.96 -28.02 7.77
N ARG A 432 7.08 -27.54 7.22
CA ARG A 432 8.14 -26.87 8.00
C ARG A 432 8.79 -25.74 7.20
N ILE A 433 9.51 -24.88 7.91
CA ILE A 433 10.45 -23.93 7.30
C ILE A 433 11.79 -24.62 7.09
N TYR A 434 12.39 -24.47 5.92
CA TYR A 434 13.74 -24.96 5.60
C TYR A 434 14.64 -23.78 5.27
N VAL A 435 15.83 -23.75 5.87
CA VAL A 435 16.80 -22.66 5.75
C VAL A 435 18.17 -23.21 5.34
N THR A 436 18.87 -22.46 4.50
CA THR A 436 20.30 -22.66 4.26
C THR A 436 21.04 -21.33 4.04
N ALA A 437 22.33 -21.34 4.30
CA ALA A 437 23.23 -20.21 4.09
C ALA A 437 24.54 -20.67 3.43
N VAL A 438 25.25 -19.75 2.77
CA VAL A 438 26.57 -20.05 2.18
C VAL A 438 27.68 -20.03 3.22
N GLU A 439 27.53 -19.23 4.27
CA GLU A 439 28.48 -19.11 5.38
C GLU A 439 27.87 -19.66 6.67
N GLU A 440 28.71 -19.96 7.65
CA GLU A 440 28.26 -20.39 8.97
C GLU A 440 27.62 -19.20 9.67
N THR A 441 26.38 -19.34 10.13
CA THR A 441 25.63 -18.27 10.78
C THR A 441 24.63 -18.83 11.80
N THR A 442 24.00 -17.95 12.57
CA THR A 442 22.91 -18.27 13.49
C THR A 442 21.65 -17.54 13.02
N ILE A 443 20.58 -18.31 12.81
CA ILE A 443 19.25 -17.78 12.55
C ILE A 443 18.54 -17.56 13.87
N PHE A 444 18.18 -16.31 14.14
CA PHE A 444 17.31 -15.90 15.24
C PHE A 444 15.87 -15.98 14.75
N VAL A 445 14.99 -16.50 15.59
CA VAL A 445 13.58 -16.72 15.27
C VAL A 445 12.72 -16.04 16.33
N ASP A 446 11.86 -15.16 15.88
CA ASP A 446 10.70 -14.63 16.58
C ASP A 446 9.47 -15.32 15.96
N TYR A 447 8.82 -16.22 16.70
CA TYR A 447 7.80 -17.10 16.12
C TYR A 447 6.46 -16.38 15.91
N ASP A 448 6.06 -15.53 16.85
CA ASP A 448 4.78 -14.81 16.83
C ASP A 448 4.91 -13.34 16.43
N ASN A 449 6.13 -12.92 16.08
CA ASN A 449 6.52 -11.57 15.73
C ASN A 449 6.24 -10.55 16.83
N ASP A 450 6.31 -10.95 18.11
CA ASP A 450 6.02 -10.07 19.25
C ASP A 450 7.16 -9.09 19.60
N GLY A 451 8.27 -9.17 18.85
CA GLY A 451 9.48 -8.38 19.00
C GLY A 451 10.53 -9.03 19.92
N ASN A 452 10.30 -10.26 20.40
CA ASN A 452 11.24 -11.03 21.18
C ASN A 452 11.76 -12.23 20.39
N VAL A 453 13.08 -12.45 20.48
CA VAL A 453 13.67 -13.69 19.96
C VAL A 453 13.30 -14.86 20.88
N ASP A 454 12.65 -15.87 20.32
CA ASP A 454 12.26 -17.11 20.99
C ASP A 454 13.31 -18.21 20.88
N ALA A 455 13.98 -18.30 19.72
CA ALA A 455 14.90 -19.38 19.40
C ALA A 455 16.08 -18.95 18.53
N GLU A 456 17.15 -19.76 18.60
CA GLU A 456 18.36 -19.60 17.81
C GLU A 456 18.73 -20.95 17.18
N PHE A 457 19.08 -20.95 15.90
CA PHE A 457 19.48 -22.14 15.14
C PHE A 457 20.82 -21.91 14.46
N ASP A 458 21.82 -22.73 14.79
CA ASP A 458 23.10 -22.74 14.08
C ASP A 458 22.91 -23.36 12.69
N VAL A 459 23.24 -22.60 11.65
CA VAL A 459 23.19 -23.04 10.25
C VAL A 459 24.62 -23.19 9.74
N SER A 460 24.99 -24.44 9.43
CA SER A 460 26.27 -24.73 8.79
C SER A 460 26.21 -24.38 7.30
N PRO A 461 27.35 -24.06 6.66
CA PRO A 461 27.40 -23.80 5.22
C PRO A 461 26.73 -24.91 4.41
N LEU A 462 25.73 -24.54 3.62
CA LEU A 462 24.97 -25.43 2.75
C LEU A 462 24.34 -26.62 3.49
N SER A 463 23.96 -26.49 4.77
CA SER A 463 23.09 -27.46 5.43
C SER A 463 21.62 -27.20 5.12
N GLU A 464 20.80 -28.25 5.06
CA GLU A 464 19.34 -28.13 5.09
C GLU A 464 18.92 -28.16 6.56
N THR A 465 18.56 -26.99 7.10
CA THR A 465 18.12 -26.83 8.51
C THR A 465 16.63 -26.56 8.52
N PHE A 466 15.84 -27.33 9.29
CA PHE A 466 14.41 -27.06 9.43
C PHE A 466 14.08 -26.36 10.76
N ILE A 467 13.04 -25.53 10.74
CA ILE A 467 12.54 -24.74 11.87
C ILE A 467 11.03 -24.93 11.98
N THR A 468 10.54 -25.05 13.22
CA THR A 468 9.12 -25.27 13.55
C THR A 468 8.79 -24.63 14.88
N ASP A 469 7.62 -24.00 14.98
CA ASP A 469 7.08 -23.49 16.24
C ASP A 469 6.77 -24.67 17.19
N PRO A 470 7.35 -24.72 18.39
CA PRO A 470 7.13 -25.80 19.35
C PRO A 470 5.83 -25.68 20.15
N GLU A 471 5.18 -24.52 20.16
CA GLU A 471 3.96 -24.21 20.90
C GLU A 471 2.70 -24.57 20.11
N ASP A 472 2.58 -24.14 18.85
CA ASP A 472 1.39 -24.34 18.03
C ASP A 472 1.64 -24.96 16.65
N ASN A 473 2.90 -25.12 16.24
CA ASN A 473 3.29 -25.67 14.92
C ASN A 473 2.86 -24.77 13.75
N ASP A 474 2.59 -23.49 13.96
CA ASP A 474 2.31 -22.50 12.93
C ASP A 474 3.47 -21.50 12.85
N MET A 475 4.11 -21.43 11.69
CA MET A 475 5.17 -20.47 11.42
C MET A 475 4.65 -19.22 10.70
N THR A 476 3.33 -19.10 10.49
CA THR A 476 2.73 -17.95 9.80
C THR A 476 2.95 -16.68 10.61
N GLY A 477 3.56 -15.66 10.00
CA GLY A 477 3.92 -14.41 10.66
C GLY A 477 5.33 -14.41 11.28
N ALA A 478 5.96 -15.57 11.45
CA ALA A 478 7.29 -15.63 12.07
C ALA A 478 8.33 -14.78 11.34
N PHE A 479 9.23 -14.18 12.12
CA PHE A 479 10.32 -13.34 11.62
C PHE A 479 11.68 -14.00 11.91
N LEU A 480 12.40 -14.32 10.85
CA LEU A 480 13.72 -14.96 10.90
C LEU A 480 14.77 -13.93 10.50
N PHE A 481 15.90 -13.86 11.20
CA PHE A 481 17.00 -12.96 10.83
C PHE A 481 18.38 -13.45 11.28
N THR A 482 19.42 -12.87 10.69
CA THR A 482 20.83 -13.02 11.10
C THR A 482 21.36 -11.73 11.67
N SER A 483 22.17 -11.78 12.73
CA SER A 483 22.81 -10.59 13.32
C SER A 483 24.17 -10.25 12.70
N ASP A 484 24.77 -11.18 11.95
CA ASP A 484 26.10 -11.07 11.33
C ASP A 484 26.06 -10.65 9.85
N GLU A 485 24.89 -10.25 9.37
CA GLU A 485 24.64 -9.83 7.98
C GLU A 485 24.80 -10.95 6.94
N THR A 486 24.79 -12.23 7.35
CA THR A 486 24.82 -13.36 6.41
C THR A 486 23.46 -13.55 5.73
N PRO A 487 23.35 -13.41 4.40
CA PRO A 487 22.10 -13.70 3.71
C PRO A 487 21.80 -15.21 3.70
N PHE A 488 20.53 -15.55 3.78
CA PHE A 488 20.05 -16.94 3.75
C PHE A 488 18.86 -17.11 2.80
N ALA A 489 18.62 -18.34 2.37
CA ALA A 489 17.42 -18.73 1.63
C ALA A 489 16.48 -19.51 2.53
N THR A 490 15.16 -19.33 2.34
CA THR A 490 14.15 -20.04 3.11
C THR A 490 12.91 -20.37 2.29
N VAL A 491 12.29 -21.51 2.59
CA VAL A 491 11.05 -22.02 1.96
C VAL A 491 10.16 -22.67 3.02
N TRP A 492 8.85 -22.71 2.77
CA TRP A 492 7.89 -23.50 3.53
C TRP A 492 7.37 -24.66 2.66
N GLY A 493 7.19 -25.84 3.23
CA GLY A 493 6.51 -26.94 2.52
C GLY A 493 6.46 -28.26 3.27
N GLN A 494 5.69 -29.20 2.74
CA GLN A 494 5.45 -30.53 3.35
C GLN A 494 6.74 -31.33 3.50
N ASP A 495 7.01 -31.87 4.69
CA ASP A 495 8.20 -32.65 5.03
C ASP A 495 8.25 -34.00 4.32
N GLN A 496 9.46 -34.45 3.95
CA GLN A 496 9.70 -35.68 3.20
C GLN A 496 9.15 -36.96 3.85
N ASP A 497 8.96 -36.93 5.19
CA ASP A 497 8.48 -38.06 5.97
C ASP A 497 7.03 -37.86 6.47
N ALA A 498 6.33 -36.83 5.99
CA ALA A 498 4.94 -36.57 6.35
C ALA A 498 3.98 -37.59 5.70
N ASP A 499 2.85 -37.82 6.36
CA ASP A 499 1.76 -38.60 5.78
C ASP A 499 1.29 -37.95 4.47
N GLY A 500 0.96 -38.72 3.44
CA GLY A 500 0.55 -38.11 2.16
C GLY A 500 -0.77 -37.36 2.23
N ALA A 501 -1.71 -37.82 3.05
CA ALA A 501 -3.03 -37.24 3.17
C ALA A 501 -3.21 -36.55 4.53
N LEU A 502 -4.45 -36.45 5.03
CA LEU A 502 -4.71 -35.83 6.33
C LEU A 502 -3.80 -36.37 7.45
N PRO A 503 -3.25 -35.50 8.32
CA PRO A 503 -3.50 -34.05 8.35
C PRO A 503 -2.66 -33.16 7.40
N SER A 504 -1.80 -33.71 6.53
CA SER A 504 -0.82 -32.94 5.77
C SER A 504 -1.43 -31.99 4.76
N LEU A 505 -0.65 -30.97 4.40
CA LEU A 505 -0.92 -30.02 3.33
C LEU A 505 0.02 -30.39 2.19
N ASP A 506 -0.51 -30.69 1.02
CA ASP A 506 0.31 -30.97 -0.16
C ASP A 506 0.64 -29.67 -0.87
N ALA A 507 1.49 -28.86 -0.22
CA ALA A 507 1.82 -27.52 -0.67
C ALA A 507 3.16 -27.08 -0.11
N GLY A 508 3.74 -26.10 -0.80
CA GLY A 508 4.86 -25.33 -0.31
C GLY A 508 5.15 -24.17 -1.24
N THR A 509 5.97 -23.23 -0.80
CA THR A 509 6.22 -21.98 -1.50
C THR A 509 7.59 -21.42 -1.13
N GLY A 510 8.14 -20.58 -2.01
CA GLY A 510 9.27 -19.73 -1.68
C GLY A 510 8.90 -18.73 -0.59
N ILE A 511 9.88 -18.25 0.18
CA ILE A 511 9.67 -17.08 1.03
C ILE A 511 10.38 -15.90 0.38
N VAL A 512 9.61 -14.86 0.02
CA VAL A 512 10.14 -13.66 -0.63
C VAL A 512 10.97 -12.86 0.38
N PRO A 513 12.27 -12.63 0.13
CA PRO A 513 13.10 -11.82 1.01
C PRO A 513 12.63 -10.37 1.00
N LEU A 514 12.54 -9.82 2.20
CA LEU A 514 12.25 -8.42 2.44
C LEU A 514 13.55 -7.62 2.35
N PRO A 515 13.67 -6.61 1.46
CA PRO A 515 14.89 -5.84 1.34
C PRO A 515 15.17 -5.05 2.61
N SER A 516 16.38 -5.13 3.13
CA SER A 516 16.80 -4.42 4.35
C SER A 516 16.52 -2.90 4.32
N LEU A 517 16.59 -2.28 3.14
CA LEU A 517 16.32 -0.86 2.93
C LEU A 517 15.28 -0.67 1.82
N LEU A 518 14.27 0.13 2.10
CA LEU A 518 13.15 0.37 1.20
C LEU A 518 12.88 1.85 1.01
N LEU A 519 12.32 2.15 -0.16
CA LEU A 519 11.75 3.44 -0.49
C LEU A 519 10.34 3.22 -1.03
N GLN A 520 9.44 4.09 -0.61
CA GLN A 520 8.08 4.19 -1.09
C GLN A 520 7.85 5.64 -1.51
N LYS A 521 7.41 5.84 -2.74
CA LYS A 521 7.19 7.14 -3.33
C LYS A 521 5.72 7.27 -3.68
N THR A 522 5.10 8.35 -3.25
CA THR A 522 3.74 8.73 -3.60
C THR A 522 3.70 10.20 -4.00
N PHE A 523 2.55 10.66 -4.46
CA PHE A 523 2.35 12.06 -4.83
C PHE A 523 0.94 12.52 -4.48
N ARG A 524 0.78 13.83 -4.38
CA ARG A 524 -0.51 14.53 -4.37
C ARG A 524 -0.42 15.84 -5.13
N VAL A 525 -1.56 16.33 -5.62
CA VAL A 525 -1.67 17.72 -6.09
C VAL A 525 -1.56 18.65 -4.87
N ALA A 526 -0.56 19.53 -4.89
CA ALA A 526 -0.32 20.51 -3.83
C ALA A 526 -1.00 21.85 -4.14
N GLU A 527 -1.02 22.26 -5.41
CA GLU A 527 -1.75 23.41 -5.91
C GLU A 527 -2.38 23.01 -7.24
N ASP A 528 -3.71 23.02 -7.29
CA ASP A 528 -4.52 22.76 -8.48
C ASP A 528 -4.82 24.10 -9.14
N ALA A 529 -4.00 24.48 -10.12
CA ALA A 529 -4.00 25.82 -10.69
C ALA A 529 -5.23 26.10 -11.56
N ASP A 530 -5.87 25.05 -12.08
CA ASP A 530 -7.05 25.15 -12.93
C ASP A 530 -8.31 24.53 -12.32
N CYS A 531 -8.23 24.12 -11.05
CA CYS A 531 -9.30 23.46 -10.31
C CYS A 531 -9.91 22.28 -11.07
N THR A 532 -9.15 21.54 -11.88
CA THR A 532 -9.72 20.38 -12.58
C THR A 532 -9.89 19.19 -11.67
N GLY A 533 -9.31 19.22 -10.46
CA GLY A 533 -9.20 18.06 -9.60
C GLY A 533 -8.33 16.98 -10.21
N SER A 534 -7.48 17.27 -11.20
CA SER A 534 -6.59 16.30 -11.85
C SER A 534 -5.20 16.92 -11.99
N VAL A 535 -4.16 16.09 -12.17
CA VAL A 535 -2.83 16.65 -12.46
C VAL A 535 -2.80 17.18 -13.89
N THR A 536 -2.60 18.48 -14.01
CA THR A 536 -2.58 19.21 -15.26
C THR A 536 -1.37 20.13 -15.39
N VAL A 537 -1.23 20.78 -16.54
CA VAL A 537 -0.13 21.71 -16.80
C VAL A 537 -0.24 22.91 -15.88
N ALA A 538 0.89 23.28 -15.27
CA ALA A 538 1.05 24.34 -14.28
C ALA A 538 0.61 24.00 -12.84
N ASP A 539 0.07 22.82 -12.59
CA ASP A 539 -0.16 22.36 -11.22
C ASP A 539 1.16 22.18 -10.47
N ALA A 540 1.11 22.43 -9.17
CA ALA A 540 2.17 22.02 -8.27
C ALA A 540 1.84 20.62 -7.73
N VAL A 541 2.75 19.67 -7.92
CA VAL A 541 2.67 18.31 -7.38
C VAL A 541 3.69 18.18 -6.25
N GLU A 542 3.27 17.66 -5.09
CA GLU A 542 4.17 17.27 -4.01
C GLU A 542 4.42 15.77 -4.07
N PHE A 543 5.68 15.38 -4.19
CA PHE A 543 6.12 14.01 -4.01
C PHE A 543 6.46 13.75 -2.55
N LYS A 544 6.05 12.58 -2.05
CA LYS A 544 6.33 12.05 -0.71
C LYS A 544 7.18 10.79 -0.86
N LEU A 545 8.38 10.78 -0.30
CA LEU A 545 9.32 9.66 -0.28
C LEU A 545 9.47 9.19 1.16
N GLN A 546 8.83 8.07 1.48
CA GLN A 546 8.97 7.41 2.78
C GLN A 546 9.98 6.28 2.64
N TYR A 547 10.95 6.21 3.54
CA TYR A 547 11.97 5.18 3.52
C TYR A 547 12.06 4.46 4.85
N PHE A 548 12.44 3.18 4.78
CA PHE A 548 12.32 2.24 5.88
C PHE A 548 13.58 1.39 5.99
N SER A 549 14.08 1.22 7.22
CA SER A 549 14.89 0.07 7.56
C SER A 549 13.96 -1.06 7.95
N GLN A 550 14.22 -2.25 7.42
CA GLN A 550 13.59 -3.48 7.90
C GLN A 550 14.53 -4.30 8.79
N THR A 551 15.76 -3.83 9.01
CA THR A 551 16.73 -4.56 9.80
C THR A 551 16.64 -4.18 11.26
N ILE A 552 16.99 -5.13 12.13
CA ILE A 552 17.21 -4.84 13.55
C ILE A 552 18.49 -4.04 13.81
N ASN A 553 19.40 -3.96 12.82
CA ASN A 553 20.62 -3.17 12.87
C ASN A 553 20.38 -1.75 12.31
N THR A 554 21.28 -0.82 12.68
CA THR A 554 21.33 0.52 12.06
C THR A 554 21.96 0.40 10.68
N ILE A 555 21.36 1.04 9.68
CA ILE A 555 21.93 1.17 8.33
C ILE A 555 22.58 2.55 8.25
N HIS A 556 23.85 2.59 7.84
CA HIS A 556 24.61 3.83 7.82
C HIS A 556 24.60 4.53 6.46
N ASN A 557 24.79 5.86 6.48
CA ASN A 557 25.01 6.70 5.29
C ASN A 557 24.00 6.50 4.16
N VAL A 558 22.71 6.51 4.49
CA VAL A 558 21.64 6.34 3.51
C VAL A 558 21.58 7.53 2.56
N VAL A 559 21.55 7.27 1.25
CA VAL A 559 21.46 8.28 0.19
C VAL A 559 20.22 8.04 -0.64
N ILE A 560 19.44 9.09 -0.86
CA ILE A 560 18.28 9.10 -1.76
C ILE A 560 18.59 9.97 -2.98
N THR A 561 18.38 9.40 -4.17
CA THR A 561 18.50 10.08 -5.46
C THR A 561 17.17 10.10 -6.19
N ASP A 562 16.90 11.18 -6.92
CA ASP A 562 15.71 11.33 -7.74
C ASP A 562 16.08 12.21 -8.95
N ASN A 563 15.93 11.68 -10.16
CA ASN A 563 16.21 12.42 -11.38
C ASN A 563 14.88 12.81 -12.04
N LEU A 564 14.51 14.08 -11.89
CA LEU A 564 13.22 14.56 -12.39
C LEU A 564 13.14 14.45 -13.93
N PRO A 565 12.05 13.91 -14.49
CA PRO A 565 11.82 13.93 -15.92
C PRO A 565 11.61 15.37 -16.41
N ALA A 566 11.88 15.62 -17.69
CA ALA A 566 11.72 16.95 -18.30
C ALA A 566 10.28 17.50 -18.27
N SER A 567 9.30 16.64 -17.98
CA SER A 567 7.88 16.99 -17.86
C SER A 567 7.52 17.76 -16.59
N VAL A 568 8.44 17.83 -15.63
CA VAL A 568 8.27 18.59 -14.39
C VAL A 568 9.48 19.48 -14.14
N ALA A 569 9.30 20.54 -13.34
CA ALA A 569 10.41 21.36 -12.83
C ALA A 569 10.32 21.46 -11.32
N TYR A 570 11.45 21.27 -10.65
CA TYR A 570 11.55 21.46 -9.20
C TYR A 570 11.14 22.89 -8.79
N ILE A 571 10.36 22.98 -7.70
CA ILE A 571 10.04 24.25 -7.04
C ILE A 571 11.10 24.53 -5.96
N PRO A 572 11.91 25.61 -6.08
CA PRO A 572 12.97 25.96 -5.13
C PRO A 572 12.50 26.05 -3.67
N ASN A 573 13.33 25.64 -2.72
CA ASN A 573 13.07 25.63 -1.27
C ASN A 573 11.86 24.77 -0.84
N SER A 574 11.44 23.81 -1.67
CA SER A 574 10.31 22.94 -1.33
C SER A 574 10.71 21.63 -0.65
N THR A 575 12.01 21.29 -0.66
CA THR A 575 12.48 20.01 -0.11
C THR A 575 12.49 20.03 1.42
N GLN A 576 11.88 19.02 2.03
CA GLN A 576 11.86 18.83 3.48
C GLN A 576 12.27 17.39 3.83
N LEU A 577 13.02 17.24 4.91
CA LEU A 577 13.39 15.96 5.52
C LEU A 577 12.82 15.94 6.95
N ASN A 578 11.91 15.02 7.23
CA ASN A 578 11.21 14.90 8.51
C ASN A 578 10.59 16.24 8.97
N GLY A 579 10.05 17.02 8.01
CA GLY A 579 9.48 18.35 8.22
C GLY A 579 10.50 19.49 8.39
N ALA A 580 11.80 19.21 8.38
CA ALA A 580 12.84 20.23 8.40
C ALA A 580 13.25 20.63 6.97
N PRO A 581 13.38 21.92 6.64
CA PRO A 581 13.76 22.36 5.30
C PRO A 581 15.18 21.95 4.94
N ILE A 582 15.36 21.42 3.73
CA ILE A 582 16.66 21.13 3.12
C ILE A 582 17.02 22.27 2.15
N PRO A 583 18.20 22.90 2.29
CA PRO A 583 18.63 23.96 1.38
C PRO A 583 18.83 23.46 -0.06
N ASP A 584 18.49 24.30 -1.02
CA ASP A 584 18.75 24.07 -2.45
C ASP A 584 20.25 23.92 -2.76
N ASN A 585 20.56 23.18 -3.82
CA ASN A 585 21.91 23.02 -4.32
C ASN A 585 22.52 24.36 -4.76
N SER A 586 23.77 24.61 -4.35
CA SER A 586 24.48 25.88 -4.64
C SER A 586 25.18 25.91 -6.00
N GLY A 587 25.18 24.79 -6.74
CA GLY A 587 25.70 24.66 -8.09
C GLY A 587 25.10 23.43 -8.77
N GLY A 588 24.95 23.47 -10.10
CA GLY A 588 24.13 22.49 -10.81
C GLY A 588 22.69 22.98 -10.94
N THR A 589 21.72 22.07 -10.83
CA THR A 589 20.33 22.47 -10.62
C THR A 589 20.09 22.84 -9.15
N PRO A 590 18.98 23.53 -8.80
CA PRO A 590 18.65 23.77 -7.40
C PRO A 590 18.12 22.54 -6.64
N PHE A 591 17.80 21.43 -7.33
CA PHE A 591 17.11 20.28 -6.73
C PHE A 591 18.07 19.45 -5.85
N PRO A 592 17.81 19.23 -4.55
CA PRO A 592 18.79 18.55 -3.68
C PRO A 592 19.00 17.04 -3.93
N LEU A 593 18.12 16.38 -4.69
CA LEU A 593 18.14 14.91 -4.87
C LEU A 593 18.79 14.46 -6.19
N ASP A 594 19.16 15.38 -7.07
CA ASP A 594 19.93 15.06 -8.28
C ASP A 594 21.44 15.09 -8.01
N GLU A 595 22.26 15.00 -9.06
CA GLU A 595 23.71 15.19 -8.99
C GLU A 595 24.48 14.34 -7.94
N GLY A 596 23.95 13.17 -7.58
CA GLY A 596 24.55 12.25 -6.60
C GLY A 596 23.71 12.04 -5.34
N GLY A 597 22.61 12.80 -5.19
CA GLY A 597 21.58 12.55 -4.18
C GLY A 597 21.82 13.22 -2.84
N LEU A 598 20.79 13.13 -2.00
CA LEU A 598 20.79 13.62 -0.63
C LEU A 598 21.15 12.50 0.33
N ASN A 599 22.24 12.67 1.09
CA ASN A 599 22.53 11.82 2.24
C ASN A 599 21.59 12.20 3.40
N VAL A 600 20.69 11.28 3.76
CA VAL A 600 19.69 11.47 4.83
C VAL A 600 20.19 10.99 6.20
N GLY A 601 21.43 10.50 6.27
CA GLY A 601 22.09 10.04 7.49
C GLY A 601 21.89 8.55 7.76
N ASP A 602 22.00 8.17 9.03
CA ASP A 602 21.82 6.80 9.48
C ASP A 602 20.34 6.56 9.81
N ILE A 603 19.84 5.36 9.50
CA ILE A 603 18.51 4.91 9.89
C ILE A 603 18.65 3.78 10.91
N GLY A 604 18.07 3.97 12.09
CA GLY A 604 18.16 2.99 13.16
C GLY A 604 17.38 1.71 12.85
N SER A 605 17.49 0.75 13.77
CA SER A 605 16.68 -0.47 13.82
C SER A 605 15.20 -0.18 13.54
N MET A 606 14.63 -0.84 12.54
CA MET A 606 13.24 -0.64 12.09
C MET A 606 12.85 0.83 11.88
N GLY A 607 13.81 1.72 11.62
CA GLY A 607 13.60 3.15 11.52
C GLY A 607 12.81 3.55 10.28
N THR A 608 12.29 4.78 10.29
CA THR A 608 11.72 5.46 9.10
C THR A 608 12.31 6.84 8.93
N GLY A 609 12.19 7.36 7.71
CA GLY A 609 12.15 8.79 7.50
C GLY A 609 11.25 9.18 6.35
N LEU A 610 11.02 10.48 6.25
CA LEU A 610 10.11 11.08 5.31
C LEU A 610 10.80 12.24 4.61
N LEU A 611 10.78 12.22 3.29
CA LEU A 611 11.23 13.33 2.47
C LEU A 611 10.09 13.80 1.57
N THR A 612 9.89 15.11 1.46
CA THR A 612 8.94 15.68 0.51
C THR A 612 9.62 16.74 -0.35
N PHE A 613 9.14 16.92 -1.58
CA PHE A 613 9.52 18.03 -2.45
C PHE A 613 8.41 18.34 -3.44
N ARG A 614 8.41 19.55 -4.00
CA ARG A 614 7.38 19.97 -4.97
C ARG A 614 7.96 20.23 -6.34
N VAL A 615 7.14 19.99 -7.36
CA VAL A 615 7.43 20.28 -8.75
C VAL A 615 6.25 20.99 -9.40
N THR A 616 6.51 21.79 -10.44
CA THR A 616 5.49 22.30 -11.35
C THR A 616 5.44 21.42 -12.61
N VAL A 617 4.25 21.10 -13.09
CA VAL A 617 4.05 20.33 -14.32
C VAL A 617 4.19 21.24 -15.55
N ASN A 618 5.01 20.85 -16.53
CA ASN A 618 5.45 21.72 -17.64
C ASN A 618 4.89 21.38 -19.05
N ASP A 619 3.89 20.49 -19.16
CA ASP A 619 3.30 20.00 -20.42
C ASP A 619 4.19 19.03 -21.23
N THR A 620 3.75 17.78 -21.40
CA THR A 620 4.44 16.83 -22.29
C THR A 620 3.55 15.88 -23.09
N GLY A 621 2.23 15.86 -22.89
CA GLY A 621 1.32 14.92 -23.56
C GLY A 621 1.71 13.45 -23.43
N VAL A 622 2.47 13.11 -22.39
CA VAL A 622 2.89 11.76 -22.02
C VAL A 622 2.76 11.57 -20.50
N PRO A 623 2.66 10.33 -20.01
CA PRO A 623 2.75 10.06 -18.58
C PRO A 623 4.07 10.58 -18.00
N ILE A 624 4.00 11.20 -16.82
CA ILE A 624 5.17 11.59 -16.03
C ILE A 624 5.62 10.36 -15.25
N ILE A 625 6.77 9.80 -15.62
CA ILE A 625 7.38 8.69 -14.89
C ILE A 625 8.52 9.28 -14.06
N ASN A 626 8.41 9.23 -12.74
CA ASN A 626 9.39 9.77 -11.82
C ASN A 626 9.94 8.69 -10.88
N GLN A 627 11.23 8.37 -10.98
CA GLN A 627 11.88 7.31 -10.19
C GLN A 627 12.74 7.91 -9.09
N ALA A 628 12.66 7.33 -7.90
CA ALA A 628 13.62 7.57 -6.83
C ALA A 628 14.35 6.28 -6.46
N ILE A 629 15.60 6.40 -6.04
CA ILE A 629 16.47 5.30 -5.64
C ILE A 629 17.02 5.62 -4.25
N ILE A 630 16.98 4.63 -3.36
CA ILE A 630 17.61 4.64 -2.06
C ILE A 630 18.79 3.67 -2.04
N SER A 631 19.87 4.05 -1.37
CA SER A 631 21.07 3.23 -1.29
C SER A 631 21.80 3.45 0.02
N SER A 632 22.62 2.47 0.40
CA SER A 632 23.67 2.58 1.41
C SER A 632 24.91 1.87 0.87
N GLU A 633 26.09 2.18 1.42
CA GLU A 633 27.32 1.45 1.08
C GLU A 633 27.27 -0.03 1.55
N GLU A 634 26.43 -0.33 2.53
CA GLU A 634 26.33 -1.63 3.20
C GLU A 634 25.28 -2.54 2.56
N LEU A 635 24.34 -1.99 1.79
CA LEU A 635 23.16 -2.71 1.31
C LEU A 635 22.91 -2.54 -0.20
N PRO A 636 22.22 -3.50 -0.84
CA PRO A 636 21.71 -3.33 -2.19
C PRO A 636 20.83 -2.08 -2.33
N GLN A 637 20.81 -1.49 -3.53
CA GLN A 637 19.97 -0.33 -3.83
C GLN A 637 18.50 -0.73 -3.86
N GLY A 638 17.65 0.03 -3.17
CA GLY A 638 16.19 0.00 -3.33
C GLY A 638 15.75 1.07 -4.30
N SER A 639 14.66 0.86 -5.02
CA SER A 639 14.10 1.88 -5.91
C SER A 639 12.59 1.84 -5.93
N ASP A 640 11.96 2.99 -6.15
CA ASP A 640 10.52 3.09 -6.36
C ASP A 640 10.16 4.05 -7.49
N LEU A 641 9.05 3.76 -8.14
CA LEU A 641 8.58 4.44 -9.35
C LEU A 641 7.18 5.00 -9.12
N VAL A 642 6.96 6.23 -9.56
CA VAL A 642 5.62 6.83 -9.62
C VAL A 642 5.31 7.22 -11.05
N VAL A 643 4.14 6.82 -11.53
CA VAL A 643 3.60 7.21 -12.83
C VAL A 643 2.40 8.13 -12.60
N ILE A 644 2.44 9.33 -13.18
CA ILE A 644 1.35 10.31 -13.14
C ILE A 644 0.84 10.50 -14.56
N PHE A 645 -0.46 10.29 -14.77
CA PHE A 645 -1.10 10.62 -16.04
C PHE A 645 -1.51 12.09 -16.05
N THR A 646 -1.22 12.78 -17.15
CA THR A 646 -1.63 14.18 -17.32
C THR A 646 -2.57 14.31 -18.50
N ALA A 647 -3.65 15.06 -18.32
CA ALA A 647 -4.53 15.44 -19.43
C ALA A 647 -3.89 16.57 -20.24
N THR A 648 -3.96 16.47 -21.57
CA THR A 648 -3.33 17.42 -22.51
C THR A 648 -4.08 18.74 -22.66
N ASP A 649 -5.26 18.90 -22.05
CA ASP A 649 -6.21 19.96 -22.42
C ASP A 649 -6.66 20.84 -21.25
N ALA A 650 -5.75 21.11 -20.33
CA ALA A 650 -6.03 21.94 -19.16
C ALA A 650 -5.53 23.37 -19.36
N ARG A 651 -6.34 24.14 -20.09
CA ARG A 651 -6.42 25.60 -19.95
C ARG A 651 -7.85 26.06 -20.21
N ASN A 652 -8.74 25.75 -19.26
CA ASN A 652 -9.71 26.70 -18.75
C ASN A 652 -10.29 26.13 -17.45
N PRO A 653 -10.12 26.80 -16.29
CA PRO A 653 -10.82 26.39 -15.09
C PRO A 653 -12.33 26.34 -15.36
N LEU A 654 -13.05 25.38 -14.79
CA LEU A 654 -14.52 25.33 -14.94
C LEU A 654 -15.16 26.59 -14.33
N TYR A 655 -14.57 27.08 -13.25
CA TYR A 655 -14.89 28.34 -12.62
C TYR A 655 -13.68 28.85 -11.83
N GLN A 656 -13.67 30.13 -11.50
CA GLN A 656 -12.63 30.75 -10.68
C GLN A 656 -13.25 31.46 -9.49
N ILE A 657 -12.60 31.37 -8.33
CA ILE A 657 -12.88 32.21 -7.16
C ILE A 657 -11.73 33.20 -7.02
N GLU A 658 -12.05 34.47 -6.83
CA GLU A 658 -11.10 35.52 -6.48
C GLU A 658 -11.57 36.21 -5.20
N GLN A 659 -10.72 36.22 -4.18
CA GLN A 659 -10.95 36.85 -2.89
C GLN A 659 -9.99 38.02 -2.69
N THR A 660 -10.53 39.23 -2.65
CA THR A 660 -9.73 40.46 -2.57
C THR A 660 -10.20 41.37 -1.45
N ILE A 661 -9.27 41.89 -0.65
CA ILE A 661 -9.58 42.97 0.31
C ILE A 661 -9.79 44.27 -0.48
N ILE A 662 -11.00 44.82 -0.41
CA ILE A 662 -11.36 46.06 -1.14
C ILE A 662 -11.44 47.29 -0.23
N ASP A 663 -11.60 47.10 1.08
CA ASP A 663 -11.51 48.16 2.08
C ASP A 663 -10.94 47.60 3.40
N PRO A 664 -9.87 48.19 3.97
CA PRO A 664 -9.08 49.29 3.43
C PRO A 664 -8.27 48.85 2.19
N ALA A 665 -8.28 49.67 1.14
CA ALA A 665 -7.65 49.35 -0.15
C ALA A 665 -6.11 49.23 -0.09
N ASP A 666 -5.48 49.66 1.00
CA ASP A 666 -4.04 49.46 1.25
C ASP A 666 -3.74 48.09 1.88
N GLY A 667 -4.77 47.31 2.24
CA GLY A 667 -4.63 46.00 2.89
C GLY A 667 -4.22 46.06 4.36
N PHE A 668 -4.12 47.26 4.96
CA PHE A 668 -3.71 47.42 6.36
C PHE A 668 -4.82 47.98 7.25
N VAL A 669 -5.24 47.19 8.23
CA VAL A 669 -6.36 47.51 9.12
C VAL A 669 -5.92 47.59 10.59
N SER A 670 -6.52 48.46 11.38
CA SER A 670 -6.29 48.52 12.84
C SER A 670 -7.35 47.75 13.62
N SER A 671 -7.01 47.30 14.82
CA SER A 671 -7.95 46.68 15.77
C SER A 671 -9.22 47.52 15.96
N GLY A 672 -10.38 46.89 15.95
CA GLY A 672 -11.70 47.54 16.06
C GLY A 672 -12.25 48.12 14.75
N GLN A 673 -11.51 48.04 13.63
CA GLN A 673 -12.00 48.48 12.33
C GLN A 673 -12.61 47.33 11.52
N THR A 674 -13.53 47.68 10.64
CA THR A 674 -14.12 46.76 9.66
C THR A 674 -13.19 46.62 8.45
N VAL A 675 -13.08 45.40 7.93
CA VAL A 675 -12.52 45.05 6.63
C VAL A 675 -13.66 44.56 5.72
N THR A 676 -13.66 45.00 4.46
CA THR A 676 -14.56 44.53 3.42
C THR A 676 -13.77 43.71 2.40
N ILE A 677 -14.20 42.47 2.21
CA ILE A 677 -13.69 41.52 1.23
C ILE A 677 -14.67 41.46 0.06
N SER A 678 -14.16 41.49 -1.16
CA SER A 678 -14.87 41.16 -2.38
C SER A 678 -14.56 39.72 -2.75
N LEU A 679 -15.61 38.95 -2.98
CA LEU A 679 -15.55 37.59 -3.51
C LEU A 679 -16.16 37.58 -4.90
N SER A 680 -15.37 37.17 -5.88
CA SER A 680 -15.77 37.05 -7.28
C SER A 680 -15.77 35.59 -7.69
N ILE A 681 -16.90 35.10 -8.20
CA ILE A 681 -17.06 33.75 -8.74
C ILE A 681 -17.33 33.90 -10.23
N ALA A 682 -16.37 33.53 -11.07
CA ALA A 682 -16.48 33.59 -12.51
C ALA A 682 -16.70 32.20 -13.08
N ASN A 683 -17.75 32.00 -13.88
CA ASN A 683 -17.86 30.81 -14.72
C ASN A 683 -16.92 30.97 -15.93
N THR A 684 -15.79 30.28 -15.88
CA THR A 684 -14.76 30.28 -16.93
C THR A 684 -14.90 29.08 -17.87
N GLY A 685 -15.80 28.14 -17.56
CA GLY A 685 -16.16 26.99 -18.38
C GLY A 685 -17.14 27.29 -19.52
N SER A 686 -17.50 26.23 -20.27
CA SER A 686 -18.39 26.29 -21.44
C SER A 686 -19.85 25.95 -21.15
N GLU A 687 -20.14 25.42 -19.97
CA GLU A 687 -21.50 25.05 -19.51
C GLU A 687 -22.00 26.04 -18.45
N THR A 688 -23.30 26.09 -18.21
CA THR A 688 -23.90 27.03 -17.23
C THR A 688 -23.83 26.43 -15.83
N ILE A 689 -23.39 27.18 -14.81
CA ILE A 689 -23.45 26.77 -13.40
C ILE A 689 -24.87 27.00 -12.88
N THR A 690 -25.55 25.93 -12.49
CA THR A 690 -26.94 25.93 -12.02
C THR A 690 -27.07 25.81 -10.50
N GLU A 691 -26.03 25.36 -9.81
CA GLU A 691 -25.96 25.32 -8.34
C GLU A 691 -24.53 25.70 -7.94
N PHE A 692 -24.34 26.49 -6.89
CA PHE A 692 -23.00 26.89 -6.44
C PHE A 692 -22.96 27.19 -4.95
N SER A 693 -22.41 26.28 -4.14
CA SER A 693 -22.20 26.55 -2.71
C SER A 693 -20.84 27.21 -2.47
N LEU A 694 -20.78 28.07 -1.45
CA LEU A 694 -19.57 28.80 -1.07
C LEU A 694 -19.43 28.81 0.44
N GLN A 695 -18.23 28.49 0.92
CA GLN A 695 -17.84 28.64 2.31
C GLN A 695 -16.70 29.65 2.41
N ASP A 696 -16.76 30.57 3.36
CA ASP A 696 -15.69 31.52 3.67
C ASP A 696 -15.29 31.37 5.14
N SER A 697 -14.01 31.10 5.38
CA SER A 697 -13.45 30.79 6.69
C SER A 697 -12.43 31.84 7.14
N PHE A 698 -12.41 32.13 8.44
CA PHE A 698 -11.53 33.13 9.05
C PHE A 698 -11.18 32.75 10.49
N ASP A 699 -10.11 33.32 11.06
CA ASP A 699 -9.76 33.07 12.47
C ASP A 699 -10.69 33.82 13.43
N PRO A 700 -11.55 33.13 14.20
CA PRO A 700 -12.50 33.78 15.11
C PRO A 700 -11.86 34.42 16.33
N THR A 701 -10.58 34.17 16.58
CA THR A 701 -9.81 34.81 17.66
C THR A 701 -9.28 36.19 17.26
N HIS A 702 -9.22 36.49 15.96
CA HIS A 702 -8.72 37.75 15.41
C HIS A 702 -9.80 38.57 14.70
N LEU A 703 -10.78 37.91 14.10
CA LEU A 703 -11.82 38.52 13.29
C LEU A 703 -13.21 38.09 13.79
N ALA A 704 -14.21 38.95 13.59
CA ALA A 704 -15.60 38.61 13.84
C ALA A 704 -16.49 39.02 12.65
N PHE A 705 -17.40 38.14 12.27
CA PHE A 705 -18.33 38.39 11.18
C PHE A 705 -19.30 39.53 11.50
N GLN A 706 -19.39 40.52 10.61
CA GLN A 706 -20.29 41.67 10.75
C GLN A 706 -21.48 41.59 9.80
N GLY A 707 -21.30 41.03 8.60
CA GLY A 707 -22.37 40.82 7.64
C GLY A 707 -21.85 40.63 6.20
N ALA A 708 -22.66 40.04 5.34
CA ALA A 708 -22.33 39.87 3.93
C ALA A 708 -23.52 40.19 3.02
N VAL A 709 -23.22 40.43 1.75
CA VAL A 709 -24.20 40.67 0.68
C VAL A 709 -23.85 39.77 -0.50
N PRO A 710 -24.70 38.78 -0.86
CA PRO A 710 -25.98 38.45 -0.20
C PRO A 710 -25.81 37.88 1.21
N PRO A 711 -26.88 37.91 2.04
CA PRO A 711 -26.83 37.28 3.35
C PRO A 711 -26.51 35.77 3.25
N PRO A 712 -25.66 35.22 4.12
CA PRO A 712 -25.39 33.78 4.17
C PRO A 712 -26.58 33.02 4.77
N GLU A 713 -26.68 31.72 4.46
CA GLU A 713 -27.66 30.82 5.07
C GLU A 713 -27.25 30.42 6.49
N THR A 714 -25.96 30.15 6.70
CA THR A 714 -25.42 29.78 8.02
C THR A 714 -24.14 30.55 8.35
N THR A 715 -23.95 30.78 9.64
CA THR A 715 -22.73 31.42 10.18
C THR A 715 -22.37 30.77 11.50
N ALA A 716 -21.10 30.47 11.70
CA ALA A 716 -20.52 30.02 12.97
C ALA A 716 -19.26 30.86 13.28
N PRO A 717 -18.72 30.83 14.51
CA PRO A 717 -17.43 31.43 14.79
C PRO A 717 -16.36 30.88 13.82
N GLY A 718 -15.84 31.75 12.95
CA GLY A 718 -14.79 31.43 11.97
C GLY A 718 -15.29 30.90 10.63
N GLN A 719 -16.61 30.88 10.38
CA GLN A 719 -17.19 30.27 9.19
C GLN A 719 -18.47 30.95 8.73
N ILE A 720 -18.60 31.16 7.42
CA ILE A 720 -19.75 31.77 6.73
C ILE A 720 -20.11 30.87 5.55
N ASP A 721 -21.36 30.42 5.44
CA ASP A 721 -21.75 29.51 4.35
C ASP A 721 -22.93 30.04 3.55
N TRP A 722 -22.81 29.86 2.23
CA TRP A 722 -23.88 29.95 1.26
C TRP A 722 -24.16 28.57 0.69
N THR A 723 -25.37 28.06 0.88
CA THR A 723 -25.72 26.70 0.40
C THR A 723 -25.85 26.66 -1.11
N ASP A 724 -26.37 27.72 -1.73
CA ASP A 724 -26.44 27.84 -3.19
C ASP A 724 -26.65 29.30 -3.64
N LEU A 725 -25.60 29.90 -4.18
CA LEU A 725 -25.55 31.27 -4.67
C LEU A 725 -26.34 31.50 -5.96
N THR A 726 -26.64 30.47 -6.76
CA THR A 726 -27.43 30.65 -7.99
C THR A 726 -28.89 31.00 -7.67
N ASN A 727 -29.39 30.63 -6.48
CA ASN A 727 -30.69 31.10 -6.00
C ASN A 727 -30.75 32.63 -5.86
N THR A 728 -29.61 33.27 -5.64
CA THR A 728 -29.51 34.73 -5.51
C THR A 728 -29.15 35.39 -6.84
N PHE A 729 -28.12 34.89 -7.52
CA PHE A 729 -27.54 35.53 -8.70
C PHE A 729 -28.15 35.03 -10.02
N GLY A 730 -28.96 33.97 -9.98
CA GLY A 730 -29.34 33.18 -11.14
C GLY A 730 -28.23 32.21 -11.56
N ASP A 731 -28.58 31.28 -12.44
CA ASP A 731 -27.60 30.39 -13.07
C ASP A 731 -26.52 31.20 -13.79
N LEU A 732 -25.25 30.85 -13.58
CA LEU A 732 -24.11 31.55 -14.15
C LEU A 732 -23.78 30.94 -15.50
N SER A 733 -24.19 31.57 -16.60
CA SER A 733 -23.81 31.16 -17.96
C SER A 733 -22.29 31.29 -18.19
N PRO A 734 -21.71 30.66 -19.22
CA PRO A 734 -20.30 30.84 -19.59
C PRO A 734 -19.90 32.31 -19.64
N GLY A 735 -18.83 32.68 -18.93
CA GLY A 735 -18.33 34.05 -18.78
C GLY A 735 -19.10 34.94 -17.81
N ALA A 736 -20.15 34.44 -17.14
CA ALA A 736 -20.86 35.19 -16.10
C ALA A 736 -20.05 35.25 -14.80
N VAL A 737 -20.24 36.33 -14.04
CA VAL A 737 -19.54 36.57 -12.77
C VAL A 737 -20.54 36.91 -11.68
N ALA A 738 -20.55 36.15 -10.59
CA ALA A 738 -21.23 36.50 -9.35
C ALA A 738 -20.25 37.23 -8.43
N ASN A 739 -20.67 38.36 -7.86
CA ASN A 739 -19.84 39.13 -6.93
C ASN A 739 -20.60 39.31 -5.62
N LEU A 740 -19.93 39.02 -4.52
CA LEU A 740 -20.44 39.23 -3.17
C LEU A 740 -19.41 39.92 -2.29
N THR A 741 -19.90 40.50 -1.19
CA THR A 741 -19.04 41.24 -0.25
C THR A 741 -19.22 40.72 1.16
N VAL A 742 -18.13 40.49 1.85
CA VAL A 742 -18.09 40.07 3.27
C VAL A 742 -17.47 41.18 4.09
N ASN A 743 -18.09 41.51 5.22
CA ASN A 743 -17.56 42.48 6.19
C ASN A 743 -17.20 41.74 7.48
N LEU A 744 -15.95 41.85 7.88
CA LEU A 744 -15.44 41.37 9.18
C LEU A 744 -14.95 42.55 10.01
N VAL A 745 -15.01 42.45 11.33
CA VAL A 745 -14.37 43.40 12.25
C VAL A 745 -13.14 42.76 12.87
N VAL A 746 -12.03 43.50 12.89
CA VAL A 746 -10.83 43.09 13.61
C VAL A 746 -11.06 43.27 15.10
N LEU A 747 -10.82 42.22 15.89
CA LEU A 747 -11.06 42.26 17.33
C LEU A 747 -10.09 43.21 18.06
N GLU A 748 -10.50 43.72 19.22
CA GLU A 748 -9.70 44.69 19.98
C GLU A 748 -8.57 44.04 20.81
N ASN A 749 -8.70 42.76 21.15
CA ASN A 749 -7.76 42.03 22.00
C ASN A 749 -6.86 41.08 21.18
N LEU A 750 -6.10 41.64 20.23
CA LEU A 750 -5.17 40.86 19.42
C LEU A 750 -3.86 40.61 20.18
N PRO A 751 -3.15 39.50 19.89
CA PRO A 751 -1.78 39.31 20.33
C PRO A 751 -0.89 40.49 19.89
N PRO A 752 0.04 40.97 20.75
CA PRO A 752 0.86 42.15 20.47
C PRO A 752 1.86 41.97 19.32
N ASP A 753 2.08 40.73 18.89
CA ASP A 753 2.98 40.29 17.82
C ASP A 753 2.25 39.85 16.54
N LEU A 754 0.91 39.90 16.50
CA LEU A 754 0.14 39.56 15.31
C LEU A 754 0.31 40.63 14.22
N THR A 755 0.94 40.27 13.11
CA THR A 755 1.17 41.17 11.96
C THR A 755 0.23 40.90 10.79
N GLU A 756 -0.34 39.70 10.70
CA GLU A 756 -1.23 39.28 9.62
C GLU A 756 -2.22 38.20 10.06
N THR A 757 -3.32 38.06 9.32
CA THR A 757 -4.27 36.94 9.42
C THR A 757 -4.81 36.64 8.02
N SER A 758 -5.38 35.46 7.80
CA SER A 758 -5.87 35.04 6.48
C SER A 758 -7.36 34.70 6.51
N LEU A 759 -7.96 34.76 5.33
CA LEU A 759 -9.30 34.28 5.04
C LEU A 759 -9.21 33.31 3.87
N GLN A 760 -10.07 32.29 3.85
CA GLN A 760 -10.11 31.31 2.77
C GLN A 760 -11.54 31.09 2.32
N ALA A 761 -11.81 31.41 1.05
CA ALA A 761 -13.05 31.07 0.38
C ALA A 761 -12.90 29.76 -0.38
N VAL A 762 -13.88 28.88 -0.23
CA VAL A 762 -13.92 27.54 -0.81
C VAL A 762 -15.27 27.36 -1.50
N GLY A 763 -15.25 27.19 -2.82
CA GLY A 763 -16.41 26.73 -3.57
C GLY A 763 -16.46 25.21 -3.52
N SER A 764 -17.58 24.64 -3.09
CA SER A 764 -17.75 23.18 -3.03
C SER A 764 -19.15 22.81 -3.48
N GLY A 765 -19.35 21.63 -4.08
CA GLY A 765 -20.70 21.11 -4.35
C GLY A 765 -21.55 21.91 -5.34
N GLY A 766 -20.94 22.64 -6.28
CA GLY A 766 -21.68 23.28 -7.38
C GLY A 766 -22.09 22.28 -8.48
N ARG A 767 -22.96 22.69 -9.40
CA ARG A 767 -23.41 21.86 -10.54
C ARG A 767 -23.52 22.65 -11.83
N LEU A 768 -23.16 22.03 -12.94
CA LEU A 768 -23.37 22.51 -14.30
C LEU A 768 -24.72 22.04 -14.88
N SER A 769 -25.16 22.69 -15.96
CA SER A 769 -26.41 22.42 -16.65
C SER A 769 -26.55 21.02 -17.24
N ASP A 770 -25.43 20.33 -17.46
CA ASP A 770 -25.35 18.94 -17.92
C ASP A 770 -25.40 17.92 -16.77
N GLY A 771 -25.42 18.37 -15.52
CA GLY A 771 -25.42 17.55 -14.31
C GLY A 771 -24.03 17.29 -13.71
N THR A 772 -22.96 17.78 -14.35
CA THR A 772 -21.58 17.68 -13.84
C THR A 772 -21.45 18.44 -12.53
N ILE A 773 -20.85 17.82 -11.51
CA ILE A 773 -20.53 18.49 -10.23
C ILE A 773 -19.26 19.33 -10.44
N LEU A 774 -19.27 20.55 -9.92
CA LEU A 774 -18.10 21.43 -9.97
C LEU A 774 -17.06 20.97 -8.93
N PRO A 775 -15.78 20.88 -9.31
CA PRO A 775 -14.68 20.53 -8.41
C PRO A 775 -14.49 21.61 -7.34
N VAL A 776 -13.75 21.32 -6.28
CA VAL A 776 -13.50 22.29 -5.21
C VAL A 776 -12.41 23.28 -5.63
N CYS A 777 -12.76 24.57 -5.75
CA CYS A 777 -11.79 25.66 -5.88
C CYS A 777 -11.70 26.42 -4.56
N SER A 778 -10.53 27.00 -4.27
CA SER A 778 -10.40 27.95 -3.18
C SER A 778 -9.49 29.13 -3.52
N ASP A 779 -9.64 30.23 -2.81
CA ASP A 779 -8.72 31.37 -2.85
C ASP A 779 -8.49 31.94 -1.44
N VAL A 780 -7.31 32.49 -1.20
CA VAL A 780 -6.86 32.99 0.11
C VAL A 780 -6.52 34.47 0.01
N ALA A 781 -7.07 35.26 0.94
CA ALA A 781 -6.71 36.67 1.11
C ALA A 781 -5.96 36.88 2.43
N VAL A 782 -4.81 37.56 2.38
CA VAL A 782 -4.01 37.90 3.56
C VAL A 782 -4.29 39.35 3.98
N LEU A 783 -4.70 39.54 5.23
CA LEU A 783 -4.99 40.81 5.86
C LEU A 783 -3.85 41.24 6.77
N ASN A 784 -3.27 42.41 6.51
CA ASN A 784 -2.19 42.95 7.33
C ASN A 784 -2.76 43.78 8.49
N ILE A 785 -2.28 43.53 9.70
CA ILE A 785 -2.74 44.20 10.92
C ILE A 785 -1.73 45.28 11.31
N LYS A 786 -2.21 46.53 11.42
CA LYS A 786 -1.38 47.66 11.87
C LYS A 786 -0.99 47.44 13.33
N PRO A 787 0.29 47.62 13.71
CA PRO A 787 0.72 47.53 15.10
C PRO A 787 -0.12 48.46 16.00
N ALA A 788 -0.50 47.98 17.18
CA ALA A 788 -1.26 48.77 18.14
C ALA A 788 -0.52 50.09 18.45
N GLN A 789 -1.17 51.24 18.18
CA GLN A 789 -0.61 52.52 18.59
C GLN A 789 -0.59 52.61 20.12
N ILE A 790 0.60 52.54 20.72
CA ILE A 790 0.77 52.85 22.14
C ILE A 790 0.33 54.30 22.34
N PRO A 791 -0.68 54.60 23.19
CA PRO A 791 -1.11 55.97 23.42
C PRO A 791 0.07 56.78 23.96
N THR A 792 0.49 57.80 23.21
CA THR A 792 1.48 58.75 23.71
C THR A 792 0.83 59.56 24.83
N PRO A 793 1.38 59.60 26.05
CA PRO A 793 0.78 60.37 27.14
C PRO A 793 0.75 61.85 26.78
N SER A 794 -0.44 62.46 26.85
CA SER A 794 -0.61 63.90 26.72
C SER A 794 0.10 64.60 27.89
N PRO A 795 0.95 65.62 27.67
CA PRO A 795 1.71 66.25 28.75
C PRO A 795 0.79 67.08 29.65
N THR A 796 0.54 66.59 30.87
CA THR A 796 -0.03 67.40 31.95
C THR A 796 1.00 68.44 32.38
N LEU A 797 0.73 69.72 32.07
CA LEU A 797 1.51 70.85 32.59
C LEU A 797 1.34 70.95 34.11
N THR A 798 2.32 70.44 34.84
CA THR A 798 2.53 70.76 36.27
C THR A 798 3.63 71.82 36.36
N ALA A 799 3.36 72.88 37.12
CA ALA A 799 4.14 74.11 37.18
C ALA A 799 5.61 73.92 37.62
N ILE A 800 6.48 74.71 36.99
CA ILE A 800 7.92 74.83 37.27
C ILE A 800 8.13 75.50 38.64
N PRO A 801 8.92 74.93 39.57
CA PRO A 801 9.48 75.68 40.68
C PRO A 801 10.72 76.46 40.22
N THR A 802 10.76 77.74 40.59
CA THR A 802 11.89 78.67 40.38
C THR A 802 13.21 78.17 40.97
N SER A 803 14.30 78.23 40.19
CA SER A 803 15.67 78.09 40.69
C SER A 803 16.25 79.41 41.18
N THR A 804 16.90 79.39 42.35
CA THR A 804 17.95 80.36 42.71
C THR A 804 19.23 79.60 43.11
N ALA A 805 20.32 79.87 42.36
CA ALA A 805 21.76 79.88 42.67
C ALA A 805 22.51 78.70 43.37
N THR A 806 23.43 78.05 42.61
CA THR A 806 24.85 77.60 42.88
C THR A 806 25.26 76.79 44.14
N PRO A 807 26.40 76.04 44.20
CA PRO A 807 27.46 75.71 43.21
C PRO A 807 27.90 74.21 43.09
N LYS A 808 28.67 73.91 42.01
CA LYS A 808 29.44 72.68 41.62
C LYS A 808 30.63 72.37 42.59
N PRO A 809 31.09 71.12 42.89
CA PRO A 809 32.05 70.32 42.03
C PRO A 809 32.14 68.78 42.32
N PRO A 810 33.12 68.01 41.79
CA PRO A 810 33.59 67.84 40.40
C PRO A 810 33.62 66.35 39.93
N ASP A 811 34.04 66.17 38.68
CA ASP A 811 34.06 64.99 37.80
C ASP A 811 34.84 63.74 38.27
N THR A 812 34.41 62.55 37.82
CA THR A 812 35.30 61.40 37.53
C THR A 812 34.82 60.57 36.30
N PRO A 813 35.75 59.96 35.53
CA PRO A 813 35.55 59.45 34.15
C PRO A 813 35.21 57.93 34.07
N PRO A 814 34.94 57.38 32.87
CA PRO A 814 34.35 56.05 32.69
C PRO A 814 35.40 54.92 32.62
N THR A 815 35.00 53.69 32.96
CA THR A 815 35.80 52.47 32.77
C THR A 815 34.92 51.21 32.61
N PRO A 816 35.43 50.11 32.01
CA PRO A 816 34.81 49.38 30.87
C PRO A 816 34.39 47.92 31.25
N PRO A 817 33.96 47.04 30.32
CA PRO A 817 33.25 45.80 30.68
C PRO A 817 34.23 44.65 31.00
N PRO A 818 33.81 43.63 31.78
CA PRO A 818 34.64 42.46 32.02
C PRO A 818 34.37 41.29 31.05
N PRO A 819 35.32 40.35 30.91
CA PRO A 819 35.43 39.42 29.77
C PRO A 819 35.15 37.94 30.12
N SER A 820 35.11 37.12 29.06
CA SER A 820 34.97 35.65 29.00
C SER A 820 36.10 34.83 29.64
N THR A 821 35.82 33.60 30.11
CA THR A 821 36.79 32.47 30.19
C THR A 821 36.09 31.10 30.45
N PRO A 822 36.73 29.93 30.19
CA PRO A 822 36.08 28.70 29.69
C PRO A 822 36.30 27.39 30.52
N ALA A 823 35.64 26.32 30.06
CA ALA A 823 35.91 24.86 30.11
C ALA A 823 36.32 24.13 31.42
N GLY A 824 35.60 23.03 31.71
CA GLY A 824 36.04 21.95 32.62
C GLY A 824 35.14 20.70 32.54
N THR A 825 35.76 19.53 32.36
CA THR A 825 35.19 18.16 32.35
C THR A 825 35.90 17.32 33.46
N PRO A 826 35.50 16.07 33.75
CA PRO A 826 34.40 15.59 34.60
C PRO A 826 34.88 14.98 35.94
N ILE A 827 33.96 14.72 36.89
CA ILE A 827 34.21 13.85 38.05
C ILE A 827 33.03 12.90 38.24
N ALA A 828 33.33 11.60 38.28
CA ALA A 828 32.43 10.50 38.62
C ALA A 828 32.30 10.31 40.14
N VAL A 829 31.09 10.01 40.63
CA VAL A 829 30.87 9.38 41.94
C VAL A 829 29.72 8.37 41.81
N ASN A 830 29.99 7.16 42.31
CA ASN A 830 29.12 5.99 42.34
C ASN A 830 28.56 5.77 43.77
N ILE A 831 27.61 4.84 43.88
CA ILE A 831 27.13 4.04 45.05
C ILE A 831 25.96 4.68 45.88
N PRO A 832 25.03 3.91 46.49
CA PRO A 832 23.95 3.05 45.94
C PRO A 832 22.56 3.29 46.64
N ALA A 833 21.51 2.59 46.18
CA ALA A 833 20.28 2.28 46.95
C ALA A 833 20.52 1.01 47.84
N PRO A 834 19.71 0.62 48.86
CA PRO A 834 18.25 0.43 48.75
C PRO A 834 17.41 0.57 50.04
N THR A 835 16.12 0.22 49.90
CA THR A 835 15.14 -0.33 50.87
C THR A 835 14.07 0.55 51.52
N SER A 836 12.90 -0.08 51.53
CA SER A 836 11.53 0.31 51.84
C SER A 836 11.19 0.30 53.34
N THR A 837 10.07 0.93 53.74
CA THR A 837 8.90 0.28 54.40
C THR A 837 7.90 1.27 55.06
N VAL A 838 6.62 1.10 54.69
CA VAL A 838 5.39 0.97 55.54
C VAL A 838 4.69 2.22 56.16
N PHE A 839 3.48 2.51 55.60
CA PHE A 839 2.10 2.76 56.16
C PHE A 839 1.88 2.98 57.69
N PRO A 840 0.84 3.73 58.18
CA PRO A 840 -0.59 3.39 57.94
C PRO A 840 -1.72 4.47 58.01
N VAL A 841 -2.79 4.17 57.27
CA VAL A 841 -4.25 4.10 57.62
C VAL A 841 -5.10 5.34 58.02
N ASN A 842 -6.11 5.58 57.16
CA ASN A 842 -7.53 6.01 57.28
C ASN A 842 -8.00 7.07 58.27
N LEU A 843 -8.82 8.01 57.74
CA LEU A 843 -10.19 8.29 58.21
C LEU A 843 -11.08 8.85 57.04
N LEU A 844 -12.21 8.16 56.78
CA LEU A 844 -13.44 8.62 56.07
C LEU A 844 -14.31 9.47 57.04
N PRO A 845 -15.49 10.07 56.68
CA PRO A 845 -16.30 9.99 55.45
C PRO A 845 -16.88 11.33 54.90
N GLU A 846 -17.46 11.22 53.68
CA GLU A 846 -18.62 11.94 53.09
C GLU A 846 -18.87 13.43 53.32
N THR A 847 -18.96 14.18 52.22
CA THR A 847 -20.24 14.75 51.70
C THR A 847 -19.95 15.63 50.47
N GLY A 848 -20.78 15.55 49.43
CA GLY A 848 -20.75 16.54 48.33
C GLY A 848 -21.18 16.01 46.97
N GLN A 849 -22.48 15.82 46.83
CA GLN A 849 -23.21 15.57 45.58
C GLN A 849 -22.71 16.44 44.41
N ARG A 850 -22.52 15.82 43.24
CA ARG A 850 -22.47 16.53 41.95
C ARG A 850 -23.70 16.13 41.14
N GLU A 851 -24.64 17.06 41.05
CA GLU A 851 -25.82 16.97 40.21
C GLU A 851 -25.44 17.02 38.72
N THR A 852 -26.22 16.29 37.92
CA THR A 852 -26.27 16.31 36.45
C THR A 852 -26.86 17.63 35.93
N PRO A 853 -26.42 18.09 34.75
CA PRO A 853 -27.31 18.09 33.57
C PRO A 853 -26.52 17.84 32.25
N GLY A 854 -27.04 17.34 31.14
CA GLY A 854 -28.36 16.89 30.72
C GLY A 854 -28.21 16.43 29.27
N THR A 855 -28.54 15.17 29.00
CA THR A 855 -28.60 14.59 27.66
C THR A 855 -29.86 15.06 26.94
N TRP A 856 -29.72 15.83 25.88
CA TRP A 856 -30.72 16.03 24.84
C TRP A 856 -30.05 15.78 23.50
N GLY A 857 -30.47 14.73 22.78
CA GLY A 857 -29.93 14.51 21.43
C GLY A 857 -30.07 13.10 20.83
N MET A 858 -30.65 12.10 21.51
CA MET A 858 -30.93 10.80 20.88
C MET A 858 -32.25 10.23 21.42
N GLY A 859 -33.36 10.59 20.78
CA GLY A 859 -34.69 10.13 21.21
C GLY A 859 -35.78 10.23 20.14
N TRP A 860 -35.45 10.61 18.90
CA TRP A 860 -36.45 10.89 17.87
C TRP A 860 -36.47 9.87 16.71
N SER A 861 -35.43 9.07 16.52
CA SER A 861 -35.32 8.10 15.41
C SER A 861 -36.08 6.79 15.65
N TRP A 862 -36.17 6.34 16.91
CA TRP A 862 -36.86 5.09 17.27
C TRP A 862 -38.39 5.20 17.36
N LEU A 863 -38.91 6.40 17.62
CA LEU A 863 -40.36 6.67 17.64
C LEU A 863 -40.96 6.74 16.22
N PHE A 864 -40.19 7.16 15.21
CA PHE A 864 -40.64 7.18 13.81
C PHE A 864 -40.67 5.79 13.18
N PHE A 865 -39.66 4.94 13.44
CA PHE A 865 -39.64 3.57 12.94
C PHE A 865 -40.75 2.70 13.57
N GLY A 866 -40.98 2.85 14.88
CA GLY A 866 -42.08 2.15 15.57
C GLY A 866 -43.48 2.57 15.10
N ALA A 867 -43.68 3.87 14.79
CA ALA A 867 -44.96 4.38 14.31
C ALA A 867 -45.28 3.94 12.86
N VAL A 868 -44.27 3.86 11.99
CA VAL A 868 -44.43 3.40 10.60
C VAL A 868 -44.77 1.91 10.55
N ILE A 869 -44.10 1.08 11.36
CA ILE A 869 -44.40 -0.35 11.47
C ILE A 869 -45.79 -0.59 12.07
N ALA A 870 -46.21 0.19 13.07
CA ALA A 870 -47.54 0.09 13.66
C ALA A 870 -48.66 0.47 12.66
N VAL A 871 -48.44 1.45 11.79
CA VAL A 871 -49.41 1.85 10.74
C VAL A 871 -49.49 0.81 9.62
N ILE A 872 -48.36 0.21 9.23
CA ILE A 872 -48.33 -0.89 8.25
C ILE A 872 -49.03 -2.14 8.80
N CYS A 873 -48.77 -2.50 10.05
CA CYS A 873 -49.45 -3.60 10.75
C CYS A 873 -50.95 -3.34 10.95
N TRP A 874 -51.37 -2.09 11.18
CA TRP A 874 -52.78 -1.73 11.28
C TRP A 874 -53.50 -1.80 9.92
N PHE A 875 -52.85 -1.37 8.83
CA PHE A 875 -53.41 -1.51 7.48
C PHE A 875 -53.52 -2.97 7.04
N TRP A 876 -52.53 -3.80 7.35
CA TRP A 876 -52.54 -5.24 7.05
C TRP A 876 -53.60 -6.00 7.84
N ARG A 877 -53.82 -5.62 9.12
CA ARG A 877 -54.91 -6.19 9.94
C ARG A 877 -56.30 -5.68 9.51
N SER A 878 -56.40 -4.50 8.91
CA SER A 878 -57.66 -3.95 8.38
C SER A 878 -58.05 -4.54 7.02
N SER A 879 -57.08 -4.97 6.20
CA SER A 879 -57.33 -5.63 4.91
C SER A 879 -57.74 -7.10 5.05
N GLN A 880 -57.42 -7.74 6.17
CA GLN A 880 -57.83 -9.12 6.50
C GLN A 880 -59.26 -9.20 7.10
N LEU A 881 -59.89 -8.07 7.45
CA LEU A 881 -61.26 -8.01 8.00
C LEU A 881 -62.32 -7.50 6.99
N ARG A 882 -61.94 -7.36 5.72
CA ARG A 882 -62.86 -6.98 4.62
C ARG A 882 -62.73 -7.84 3.36
N ASN A 883 -62.28 -9.09 3.52
CA ASN A 883 -62.51 -10.18 2.57
C ASN A 883 -63.12 -11.37 3.31
#